data_AF-A0A6B3E1M9-F1
#
_entry.id   AF-A0A6B3E1M9-F1
#
_cell.length_a   1.000
_cell.length_b   1.000
_cell.length_c   1.000
_cell.angle_alpha   90.00
_cell.angle_beta   90.00
_cell.angle_gamma   90.00
#
_symmetry.space_group_name_H-M   'P 1'
#
loop_
_entity.id
_entity.type
_entity.pdbx_description
1 polymer ?
#
loop_
_entity_poly.entity_id
_entity_poly.type
_entity_poly.pdbx_seq_one_letter_code
_entity_poly.pdbx_strand_id
1 'polypeptide(L)'
;MTARPPSSGPEPKRTAEAAGDDRPTPPKKTPPGTPAKAAAKKSAAKKTATKAVTKKATAKTAASDTVAAAKKAATPAKKTAARKAPAAGKTAEKAVAAKTVTKRATARKATPETASAKTTAATKAAAKKAPTRKAAAERAVSGTAAAEKSAAKTVAEKASAAKTVTKKAAAQKAVPDSTAAKKTATARKAPAKKTSAARAVAAQSAPKTAPAPQAATAPESAPAAKKTPDVRAPGGKAAPGGRAASDGRGASGGKGASGGASPAGAGAVPASFVSPEVSLAVSPAVDTLDRERLLAGTHHDPHAVLGAHPVPGGVAVRAFKPYALGVAVVAGDLQVELRHDGDGFFSGLLPAGAVPEYRLEVAYAGAVQVTEDAYRFLPTLGELDLYLIGEGRHEQLWQALGAHPTTHQGVEGTRFAVWAPNARGVRVAGTFNFWDGTAFPMRSLGATGVWELFVPGIGEGELYKFEITRPDGSKTLRADPMARRTEVPPATSSIITASHHEWRDEEWLARRAELPAHEAPFSVYEVHLPSWRPGLTYRDLAVQLPAYVKDLGFTHVELMPVAEHPFGGSWGYQVTGFYAPTARLGTPDDFKYLVDALHQAGIGVIMDWVPAHFPRDEWALAEFDGRPLYEHSDPLRAAHPDWGTLEFDFGRREVRNFLVANALYWCEEFHIDGLRVDAVASMLYLDYSREPGQWRPNEHGGRENLDAVAFLQEMNATVYRRVPGVVTVAEESTAWDGVTRATHHRGPSGFGGLGFGLKWNMGWMHDSLEYMSHDPIHRKYHHGEMTFSMVYAYSENYVLPISHDEVVHGKGSLVSKMPGDWWQQRANLRAYLAYMWSHPGKQLLFMGQEFAQGAEWSEERGPDWWLLDPAYGAAADHRGVLDLVRDLNSVYRDTPALWSRDVHPDGFQWIVGDAADDNVFAFLRYDADGSPLLVVSHFAPVVRPDYRIGVPDDVPAWREVVNTDAARYGGSDVVRPDPLKPDPQPWHGRPASLHLTLPPLATVWLRPA
;
A
#
# COMPACT_ATOMS: atom_id res chain seq x y z
N MET A 1 -1.05 -36.60 43.84
CA MET A 1 0.05 -35.78 44.40
C MET A 1 0.35 -34.71 43.35
N THR A 2 0.15 -33.39 43.51
CA THR A 2 0.44 -32.39 44.59
C THR A 2 1.91 -32.00 44.74
N ALA A 3 2.33 -30.73 44.88
CA ALA A 3 1.74 -29.42 44.51
C ALA A 3 2.72 -28.23 44.80
N ARG A 4 2.72 -27.20 43.93
CA ARG A 4 3.00 -25.74 44.16
C ARG A 4 4.43 -25.17 44.48
N PRO A 5 4.65 -23.84 44.28
CA PRO A 5 5.88 -23.02 44.53
C PRO A 5 5.62 -21.98 45.68
N PRO A 6 5.95 -20.63 45.69
CA PRO A 6 7.02 -19.75 45.11
C PRO A 6 7.62 -18.68 46.10
N SER A 7 8.51 -17.77 45.64
CA SER A 7 8.82 -16.38 46.16
C SER A 7 9.83 -15.67 45.23
N SER A 8 9.82 -14.39 44.77
CA SER A 8 9.45 -13.02 45.23
C SER A 8 10.65 -12.14 45.70
N GLY A 9 10.76 -10.88 45.23
CA GLY A 9 11.88 -9.92 45.46
C GLY A 9 11.95 -9.24 46.85
N PRO A 10 12.77 -8.17 47.07
CA PRO A 10 12.45 -6.81 46.56
C PRO A 10 13.65 -5.80 46.37
N GLU A 11 13.33 -4.51 46.14
CA GLU A 11 14.24 -3.33 46.23
C GLU A 11 14.61 -2.92 47.69
N PRO A 12 15.58 -1.98 47.87
CA PRO A 12 15.62 -1.07 49.03
C PRO A 12 15.71 0.45 48.67
N LYS A 13 15.22 1.31 49.58
CA LYS A 13 15.24 2.79 49.49
C LYS A 13 16.26 3.45 50.44
N ARG A 14 16.50 4.76 50.25
CA ARG A 14 17.31 5.68 51.10
C ARG A 14 16.73 5.86 52.53
N THR A 15 17.59 6.21 53.51
CA THR A 15 17.58 7.52 54.27
C THR A 15 18.71 7.64 55.33
N ALA A 16 19.01 8.89 55.74
CA ALA A 16 19.77 9.34 56.94
C ALA A 16 21.31 9.04 56.98
N GLU A 17 22.21 9.80 57.64
CA GLU A 17 22.24 11.18 58.22
C GLU A 17 23.73 11.50 58.63
N ALA A 18 24.22 12.67 59.12
CA ALA A 18 23.71 14.01 59.47
C ALA A 18 24.88 15.06 59.52
N ALA A 19 24.55 16.33 59.83
CA ALA A 19 25.40 17.40 60.42
C ALA A 19 26.51 18.13 59.59
N GLY A 20 26.63 19.45 59.82
CA GLY A 20 27.68 20.35 59.30
C GLY A 20 27.13 21.64 58.66
N ASP A 21 27.59 22.81 59.10
CA ASP A 21 27.11 24.14 58.65
C ASP A 21 28.26 25.06 58.17
N ASP A 22 27.94 26.29 57.81
CA ASP A 22 28.73 27.43 57.33
C ASP A 22 29.09 27.51 55.83
N ARG A 23 28.94 28.74 55.31
CA ARG A 23 29.35 29.21 53.97
C ARG A 23 30.31 30.40 54.13
N PRO A 24 31.08 30.77 53.09
CA PRO A 24 30.76 32.06 52.45
C PRO A 24 30.97 32.09 50.92
N THR A 25 30.58 33.21 50.29
CA THR A 25 30.68 33.44 48.83
C THR A 25 31.69 34.58 48.50
N PRO A 26 31.73 35.20 47.28
CA PRO A 26 32.97 35.31 46.50
C PRO A 26 33.73 36.65 46.63
N PRO A 27 34.99 36.73 46.13
CA PRO A 27 35.79 37.96 46.17
C PRO A 27 35.57 38.91 44.96
N LYS A 28 35.73 40.21 45.22
CA LYS A 28 35.97 41.28 44.22
C LYS A 28 37.12 42.18 44.68
N LYS A 29 37.99 42.62 43.77
CA LYS A 29 38.93 43.76 43.97
C LYS A 29 39.17 44.54 42.67
N THR A 30 39.59 45.79 42.85
CA THR A 30 39.89 46.88 41.89
C THR A 30 40.88 47.85 42.59
N PRO A 31 41.33 48.98 41.99
CA PRO A 31 41.74 49.31 40.61
C PRO A 31 43.27 49.69 40.60
N PRO A 32 43.84 50.50 39.67
CA PRO A 32 43.67 51.97 39.65
C PRO A 32 43.73 52.67 38.25
N GLY A 33 43.45 53.99 38.18
CA GLY A 33 43.90 54.88 37.08
C GLY A 33 42.83 55.72 36.35
N THR A 34 42.96 57.05 36.42
CA THR A 34 42.23 58.11 35.65
C THR A 34 43.26 59.10 35.06
N PRO A 35 42.95 60.08 34.15
CA PRO A 35 41.75 60.95 34.05
C PRO A 35 41.25 61.15 32.57
N ALA A 36 40.40 62.11 32.15
CA ALA A 36 39.81 63.32 32.75
C ALA A 36 38.50 63.80 32.06
N LYS A 37 37.67 64.60 32.78
CA LYS A 37 36.56 65.49 32.31
C LYS A 37 35.33 64.78 31.67
N ALA A 38 34.08 65.27 31.75
CA ALA A 38 33.37 66.22 32.64
C ALA A 38 31.85 66.20 32.26
N ALA A 39 30.85 66.63 33.06
CA ALA A 39 30.65 66.77 34.51
C ALA A 39 29.18 67.20 34.81
N ALA A 40 28.73 67.12 36.09
CA ALA A 40 27.54 67.80 36.69
C ALA A 40 26.10 67.34 36.28
N LYS A 41 25.05 67.42 37.12
CA LYS A 41 24.94 67.38 38.62
C LYS A 41 23.45 67.28 39.09
N LYS A 42 23.26 66.79 40.32
CA LYS A 42 22.16 67.11 41.28
C LYS A 42 20.74 66.52 41.07
N SER A 43 19.94 66.70 42.14
CA SER A 43 18.66 66.06 42.45
C SER A 43 17.66 67.06 43.10
N ALA A 44 16.44 66.56 43.38
CA ALA A 44 15.43 67.05 44.35
C ALA A 44 14.29 68.01 43.90
N ALA A 45 13.07 67.47 44.02
CA ALA A 45 11.88 68.03 44.71
C ALA A 45 11.11 69.30 44.22
N LYS A 46 9.86 69.05 43.75
CA LYS A 46 8.58 69.61 44.26
C LYS A 46 8.15 71.05 43.88
N LYS A 47 7.08 71.18 43.05
CA LYS A 47 5.84 72.03 43.24
C LYS A 47 5.08 72.41 41.93
N THR A 48 3.73 72.25 41.92
CA THR A 48 2.62 73.11 41.34
C THR A 48 2.72 73.75 39.93
N ALA A 49 1.67 73.98 39.12
CA ALA A 49 0.18 73.87 39.20
C ALA A 49 -0.39 73.41 37.81
N THR A 50 -1.68 73.36 37.42
CA THR A 50 -2.88 74.24 37.62
C THR A 50 -4.22 73.47 37.39
N LYS A 51 -5.37 74.05 37.75
CA LYS A 51 -6.77 73.53 37.57
C LYS A 51 -7.44 74.09 36.28
N ALA A 52 -8.69 73.81 35.85
CA ALA A 52 -9.91 73.28 36.52
C ALA A 52 -10.92 72.63 35.51
N VAL A 53 -11.67 71.54 35.84
CA VAL A 53 -13.03 71.43 36.49
C VAL A 53 -14.20 71.80 35.53
N THR A 54 -15.31 71.02 35.37
CA THR A 54 -16.52 71.08 36.24
C THR A 54 -17.62 70.00 36.00
N LYS A 55 -17.89 69.14 37.02
CA LYS A 55 -19.20 68.47 37.41
C LYS A 55 -19.88 67.49 36.40
N LYS A 56 -20.87 66.62 36.76
CA LYS A 56 -21.67 66.38 38.00
C LYS A 56 -22.25 64.92 38.08
N ALA A 57 -22.27 64.30 39.28
CA ALA A 57 -23.30 63.41 39.91
C ALA A 57 -23.99 62.25 39.12
N THR A 58 -24.61 61.18 39.69
CA THR A 58 -24.91 60.72 41.08
C THR A 58 -25.10 59.17 41.09
N ALA A 59 -25.30 58.53 42.25
CA ALA A 59 -25.46 57.08 42.40
C ALA A 59 -26.82 56.64 43.00
N LYS A 60 -27.26 55.37 42.77
CA LYS A 60 -27.78 54.45 43.83
C LYS A 60 -28.15 53.03 43.37
N THR A 61 -28.09 52.11 44.35
CA THR A 61 -28.72 50.78 44.52
C THR A 61 -30.19 50.68 44.03
N ALA A 62 -30.78 49.52 43.67
CA ALA A 62 -31.00 48.32 44.50
C ALA A 62 -31.83 47.22 43.78
N ALA A 63 -31.75 45.98 44.30
CA ALA A 63 -32.81 44.94 44.41
C ALA A 63 -33.49 44.33 43.15
N SER A 64 -34.07 43.14 43.39
CA SER A 64 -34.90 42.32 42.49
C SER A 64 -36.40 42.56 42.75
N ASP A 65 -37.28 42.13 41.83
CA ASP A 65 -38.18 40.98 42.11
C ASP A 65 -39.12 40.61 40.94
N THR A 66 -39.68 39.41 41.07
CA THR A 66 -40.60 38.69 40.18
C THR A 66 -41.98 39.33 40.01
N VAL A 67 -42.69 39.02 38.91
CA VAL A 67 -43.94 38.20 38.91
C VAL A 67 -44.54 38.06 37.49
N ALA A 68 -45.21 36.94 37.23
CA ALA A 68 -45.81 36.54 35.95
C ALA A 68 -47.21 37.14 35.67
N ALA A 69 -47.70 36.98 34.43
CA ALA A 69 -49.08 36.53 34.15
C ALA A 69 -49.25 36.09 32.68
N ALA A 70 -50.22 35.21 32.39
CA ALA A 70 -50.49 34.66 31.05
C ALA A 70 -51.98 34.77 30.63
N LYS A 71 -52.23 34.79 29.31
CA LYS A 71 -53.51 34.56 28.57
C LYS A 71 -53.12 34.25 27.11
N LYS A 72 -53.44 33.15 26.41
CA LYS A 72 -54.51 32.12 26.41
C LYS A 72 -55.74 32.47 25.55
N ALA A 73 -56.21 31.49 24.75
CA ALA A 73 -57.32 31.50 23.76
C ALA A 73 -56.99 32.10 22.34
N ALA A 74 -57.63 31.70 21.22
CA ALA A 74 -58.34 30.46 20.83
C ALA A 74 -58.65 30.40 19.29
N THR A 75 -59.05 29.21 18.80
CA THR A 75 -59.60 28.83 17.46
C THR A 75 -61.06 29.35 17.21
N PRO A 76 -61.83 29.05 16.10
CA PRO A 76 -61.66 28.09 14.98
C PRO A 76 -62.10 28.47 13.51
N ALA A 77 -61.62 27.64 12.57
CA ALA A 77 -62.09 27.17 11.24
C ALA A 77 -63.47 27.52 10.58
N LYS A 78 -63.46 27.53 9.22
CA LYS A 78 -64.43 26.99 8.20
C LYS A 78 -63.90 27.31 6.77
N LYS A 79 -64.28 26.67 5.63
CA LYS A 79 -65.35 25.72 5.26
C LYS A 79 -64.99 24.88 3.98
N THR A 80 -65.68 23.74 3.80
CA THR A 80 -65.81 22.82 2.63
C THR A 80 -65.99 23.50 1.24
N ALA A 81 -65.79 22.88 0.04
CA ALA A 81 -66.25 21.55 -0.43
C ALA A 81 -65.64 21.06 -1.80
N ALA A 82 -66.03 19.86 -2.24
CA ALA A 82 -65.49 19.05 -3.37
C ALA A 82 -65.88 19.43 -4.82
N ARG A 83 -65.20 18.82 -5.84
CA ARG A 83 -65.75 17.81 -6.82
C ARG A 83 -65.21 17.88 -8.29
N LYS A 84 -64.94 16.68 -8.88
CA LYS A 84 -64.93 16.27 -10.32
C LYS A 84 -63.74 16.55 -11.29
N ALA A 85 -63.49 15.56 -12.17
CA ALA A 85 -62.75 15.58 -13.47
C ALA A 85 -63.77 15.62 -14.66
N PRO A 86 -63.52 15.33 -15.98
CA PRO A 86 -62.38 14.72 -16.74
C PRO A 86 -61.82 15.71 -17.83
N ALA A 87 -61.27 15.42 -19.03
CA ALA A 87 -60.99 14.27 -19.94
C ALA A 87 -59.82 14.65 -20.91
N ALA A 88 -59.06 13.82 -21.67
CA ALA A 88 -59.02 12.39 -22.05
C ALA A 88 -59.48 12.01 -23.50
N GLY A 89 -58.52 11.72 -24.41
CA GLY A 89 -58.72 11.10 -25.75
C GLY A 89 -57.47 11.18 -26.68
N LYS A 90 -57.29 10.38 -27.75
CA LYS A 90 -58.07 9.20 -28.24
C LYS A 90 -57.39 8.45 -29.42
N THR A 91 -57.34 7.09 -29.40
CA THR A 91 -57.32 6.13 -30.58
C THR A 91 -56.19 6.22 -31.65
N ALA A 92 -55.86 5.24 -32.51
CA ALA A 92 -56.13 3.80 -32.74
C ALA A 92 -55.10 3.28 -33.81
N GLU A 93 -54.43 2.11 -33.74
CA GLU A 93 -54.85 0.70 -33.98
C GLU A 93 -54.64 0.18 -35.45
N LYS A 94 -54.27 -1.11 -35.62
CA LYS A 94 -54.21 -1.97 -36.84
C LYS A 94 -53.10 -1.72 -37.90
N ALA A 95 -52.79 -2.64 -38.84
CA ALA A 95 -52.62 -4.12 -38.79
C ALA A 95 -52.09 -4.73 -40.13
N VAL A 96 -51.14 -5.67 -40.04
CA VAL A 96 -50.86 -6.88 -40.88
C VAL A 96 -51.30 -6.95 -42.36
N ALA A 97 -50.32 -7.12 -43.28
CA ALA A 97 -50.25 -8.14 -44.37
C ALA A 97 -49.02 -7.88 -45.29
N ALA A 98 -48.47 -8.79 -46.11
CA ALA A 98 -48.26 -10.26 -46.13
C ALA A 98 -47.48 -10.63 -47.44
N LYS A 99 -46.94 -11.87 -47.56
CA LYS A 99 -46.34 -12.52 -48.77
C LYS A 99 -44.85 -12.22 -49.08
N THR A 100 -44.07 -13.07 -49.79
CA THR A 100 -43.70 -14.52 -49.62
C THR A 100 -42.77 -14.96 -50.76
N VAL A 101 -41.72 -15.76 -50.47
CA VAL A 101 -41.08 -16.78 -51.36
C VAL A 101 -40.27 -16.19 -52.57
N THR A 102 -39.03 -16.61 -52.89
CA THR A 102 -38.67 -17.92 -53.47
C THR A 102 -37.17 -18.32 -53.32
N LYS A 103 -36.92 -19.64 -53.36
CA LYS A 103 -35.62 -20.36 -53.31
C LYS A 103 -34.65 -20.05 -54.47
N ARG A 104 -33.34 -20.28 -54.25
CA ARG A 104 -32.54 -21.31 -54.98
C ARG A 104 -31.20 -21.64 -54.29
N ALA A 105 -30.50 -22.68 -54.77
CA ALA A 105 -29.30 -23.26 -54.13
C ALA A 105 -28.32 -23.87 -55.15
N THR A 106 -27.08 -24.13 -54.70
CA THR A 106 -25.95 -24.76 -55.42
C THR A 106 -25.04 -25.54 -54.44
N ALA A 107 -24.14 -26.40 -54.95
CA ALA A 107 -23.24 -27.26 -54.15
C ALA A 107 -22.06 -27.79 -55.01
N ARG A 108 -21.03 -28.39 -54.35
CA ARG A 108 -19.80 -29.14 -54.82
C ARG A 108 -18.52 -28.55 -54.17
N LYS A 109 -17.72 -29.33 -53.41
CA LYS A 109 -16.67 -30.39 -53.72
C LYS A 109 -15.26 -29.78 -53.96
N ALA A 110 -14.12 -30.39 -53.59
CA ALA A 110 -13.82 -31.68 -52.92
C ALA A 110 -12.40 -31.70 -52.25
N THR A 111 -12.05 -32.83 -51.62
CA THR A 111 -10.83 -33.28 -50.88
C THR A 111 -9.73 -33.89 -51.81
N PRO A 112 -8.67 -34.64 -51.36
CA PRO A 112 -7.96 -34.88 -50.05
C PRO A 112 -6.38 -34.86 -50.11
N GLU A 113 -5.65 -35.17 -49.02
CA GLU A 113 -4.77 -36.38 -48.84
C GLU A 113 -3.63 -36.33 -47.76
N THR A 114 -3.57 -37.36 -46.88
CA THR A 114 -2.39 -38.00 -46.16
C THR A 114 -1.39 -37.19 -45.29
N ALA A 115 -0.43 -37.74 -44.50
CA ALA A 115 -0.32 -38.88 -43.52
C ALA A 115 1.10 -38.81 -42.83
N SER A 116 1.65 -39.68 -41.95
CA SER A 116 1.24 -40.95 -41.30
C SER A 116 2.08 -41.34 -40.03
N ALA A 117 1.40 -41.72 -38.94
CA ALA A 117 1.67 -42.79 -37.93
C ALA A 117 3.07 -43.17 -37.32
N LYS A 118 3.11 -43.33 -35.97
CA LYS A 118 3.60 -44.50 -35.15
C LYS A 118 3.39 -44.24 -33.62
N THR A 119 2.56 -45.00 -32.87
CA THR A 119 2.84 -46.18 -32.00
C THR A 119 3.87 -45.96 -30.86
N THR A 120 3.70 -46.39 -29.59
CA THR A 120 2.91 -47.48 -28.93
C THR A 120 2.27 -47.01 -27.59
N ALA A 121 1.04 -47.41 -27.20
CA ALA A 121 0.65 -48.60 -26.38
C ALA A 121 1.25 -48.62 -24.94
N ALA A 122 0.56 -48.95 -23.83
CA ALA A 122 -0.84 -49.39 -23.56
C ALA A 122 -1.19 -49.07 -22.05
N THR A 123 -2.30 -49.46 -21.37
CA THR A 123 -3.37 -50.46 -21.62
C THR A 123 -4.70 -50.16 -20.85
N LYS A 124 -5.80 -50.71 -21.37
CA LYS A 124 -7.10 -51.17 -20.82
C LYS A 124 -7.36 -51.30 -19.29
N ALA A 125 -8.62 -51.36 -18.79
CA ALA A 125 -9.95 -50.97 -19.32
C ALA A 125 -11.13 -51.26 -18.35
N ALA A 126 -12.27 -50.60 -18.61
CA ALA A 126 -13.65 -51.15 -18.62
C ALA A 126 -14.39 -51.53 -17.31
N ALA A 127 -15.74 -51.63 -17.28
CA ALA A 127 -16.81 -50.94 -18.05
C ALA A 127 -18.23 -51.39 -17.59
N LYS A 128 -19.24 -50.53 -17.81
CA LYS A 128 -20.69 -50.88 -17.95
C LYS A 128 -21.37 -51.36 -16.64
N LYS A 129 -22.71 -51.32 -16.49
CA LYS A 129 -23.83 -51.08 -17.43
C LYS A 129 -25.06 -50.50 -16.69
N ALA A 130 -25.90 -49.72 -17.37
CA ALA A 130 -27.28 -49.40 -16.92
C ALA A 130 -28.25 -50.58 -17.23
N PRO A 131 -29.59 -50.55 -16.91
CA PRO A 131 -30.52 -49.74 -17.73
C PRO A 131 -31.95 -49.37 -17.16
N THR A 132 -32.72 -48.58 -17.95
CA THR A 132 -34.22 -48.58 -18.08
C THR A 132 -35.13 -48.05 -16.93
N ARG A 133 -36.34 -47.46 -17.12
CA ARG A 133 -37.13 -47.03 -18.32
C ARG A 133 -38.35 -46.11 -17.95
N LYS A 134 -38.92 -45.42 -18.95
CA LYS A 134 -40.24 -44.70 -19.02
C LYS A 134 -40.33 -43.37 -18.21
N ALA A 135 -40.92 -42.23 -18.63
CA ALA A 135 -42.04 -41.82 -19.55
C ALA A 135 -43.39 -41.61 -18.81
N ALA A 136 -44.21 -40.56 -19.05
CA ALA A 136 -44.11 -39.35 -19.91
C ALA A 136 -45.22 -38.30 -19.61
N ALA A 137 -45.08 -37.07 -20.16
CA ALA A 137 -46.13 -36.02 -20.36
C ALA A 137 -46.73 -35.33 -19.09
N GLU A 138 -47.33 -34.12 -19.09
CA GLU A 138 -47.47 -33.03 -20.10
C GLU A 138 -47.69 -31.64 -19.42
N ARG A 139 -47.41 -30.53 -20.14
CA ARG A 139 -47.83 -29.10 -19.90
C ARG A 139 -47.22 -28.30 -18.73
N ALA A 140 -47.15 -26.95 -18.75
CA ALA A 140 -46.86 -25.94 -19.81
C ALA A 140 -46.90 -24.50 -19.18
N VAL A 141 -46.38 -23.47 -19.90
CA VAL A 141 -46.41 -22.01 -19.58
C VAL A 141 -45.48 -21.61 -18.42
N SER A 142 -44.60 -20.58 -18.46
CA SER A 142 -44.05 -19.67 -19.49
C SER A 142 -42.70 -19.10 -18.96
N GLY A 143 -41.77 -18.54 -19.72
CA GLY A 143 -41.67 -18.29 -21.17
C GLY A 143 -40.42 -17.46 -21.51
N THR A 144 -40.11 -17.33 -22.81
CA THR A 144 -39.09 -16.43 -23.43
C THR A 144 -37.66 -16.42 -22.87
N ALA A 145 -36.71 -16.91 -23.66
CA ALA A 145 -35.30 -16.54 -23.59
C ALA A 145 -34.93 -15.64 -24.77
N ALA A 146 -33.95 -14.76 -24.60
CA ALA A 146 -33.25 -14.07 -25.67
C ALA A 146 -31.78 -13.84 -25.27
N ALA A 147 -30.85 -14.30 -26.10
CA ALA A 147 -29.43 -14.02 -25.97
C ALA A 147 -28.87 -13.81 -27.39
N GLU A 148 -28.50 -12.58 -27.72
CA GLU A 148 -27.81 -12.27 -28.97
C GLU A 148 -26.31 -12.53 -28.82
N LYS A 149 -25.63 -12.74 -29.95
CA LYS A 149 -24.18 -12.95 -30.01
C LYS A 149 -23.59 -12.28 -31.25
N SER A 150 -22.35 -11.82 -31.07
CA SER A 150 -21.35 -11.51 -32.11
C SER A 150 -21.60 -10.29 -33.02
N ALA A 151 -20.59 -9.75 -33.72
CA ALA A 151 -19.26 -9.24 -33.29
C ALA A 151 -18.43 -8.90 -34.55
N ALA A 152 -17.73 -7.76 -34.52
CA ALA A 152 -16.62 -7.40 -35.43
C ALA A 152 -17.01 -7.23 -36.94
N LYS A 153 -16.19 -6.63 -37.84
CA LYS A 153 -14.89 -5.94 -37.70
C LYS A 153 -14.66 -4.91 -38.85
N THR A 154 -13.99 -3.79 -38.53
CA THR A 154 -13.03 -2.98 -39.36
C THR A 154 -13.36 -2.44 -40.78
N VAL A 155 -13.28 -1.09 -40.89
CA VAL A 155 -12.45 -0.26 -41.80
C VAL A 155 -12.78 -0.11 -43.31
N ALA A 156 -12.94 1.17 -43.72
CA ALA A 156 -12.50 1.74 -45.02
C ALA A 156 -12.32 3.28 -44.89
N GLU A 157 -11.53 3.91 -45.77
CA GLU A 157 -11.10 5.32 -45.68
C GLU A 157 -12.11 6.36 -46.23
N LYS A 158 -12.01 7.63 -45.77
CA LYS A 158 -11.81 8.82 -46.64
C LYS A 158 -11.51 10.11 -45.86
N ALA A 159 -11.06 11.14 -46.58
CA ALA A 159 -10.41 12.33 -46.04
C ALA A 159 -11.11 13.68 -46.36
N SER A 160 -10.51 14.77 -45.84
CA SER A 160 -10.74 16.20 -46.11
C SER A 160 -11.90 16.93 -45.40
N ALA A 161 -11.55 17.97 -44.64
CA ALA A 161 -11.88 19.37 -44.94
C ALA A 161 -11.19 20.31 -43.93
N ALA A 162 -10.54 21.38 -44.40
CA ALA A 162 -9.99 22.44 -43.54
C ALA A 162 -10.95 23.64 -43.46
N LYS A 163 -10.98 24.35 -42.32
CA LYS A 163 -11.59 25.68 -42.21
C LYS A 163 -10.74 26.67 -41.39
N THR A 164 -10.21 27.66 -42.08
CA THR A 164 -9.57 28.84 -41.52
C THR A 164 -10.59 29.81 -40.93
N VAL A 165 -10.26 30.50 -39.83
CA VAL A 165 -10.95 31.71 -39.38
C VAL A 165 -9.92 32.80 -39.08
N THR A 166 -10.07 33.98 -39.69
CA THR A 166 -9.13 35.11 -39.56
C THR A 166 -9.75 36.32 -38.88
N LYS A 167 -9.07 36.78 -37.81
CA LYS A 167 -8.94 38.17 -37.29
C LYS A 167 -10.05 39.21 -37.52
N LYS A 168 -10.42 39.90 -36.44
CA LYS A 168 -10.65 41.36 -36.43
C LYS A 168 -10.08 41.97 -35.14
N ALA A 169 -9.85 43.30 -35.08
CA ALA A 169 -9.04 43.94 -34.04
C ALA A 169 -9.37 45.42 -33.77
N ALA A 170 -9.09 45.89 -32.54
CA ALA A 170 -8.88 47.28 -32.07
C ALA A 170 -8.38 47.22 -30.60
N ALA A 171 -7.22 47.78 -30.21
CA ALA A 171 -6.97 49.17 -29.74
C ALA A 171 -7.48 49.46 -28.29
N GLN A 172 -6.82 50.21 -27.39
CA GLN A 172 -5.63 51.11 -27.50
C GLN A 172 -5.04 51.48 -26.10
N LYS A 173 -3.87 52.18 -26.06
CA LYS A 173 -3.19 52.87 -24.91
C LYS A 173 -2.48 51.96 -23.87
N ALA A 174 -1.35 52.35 -23.22
CA ALA A 174 -0.45 53.52 -23.37
C ALA A 174 1.03 53.15 -23.07
N VAL A 175 1.99 54.04 -23.38
CA VAL A 175 3.47 53.85 -23.38
C VAL A 175 4.14 55.16 -22.94
N PRO A 176 5.08 55.17 -21.97
CA PRO A 176 6.55 55.15 -22.23
C PRO A 176 7.34 54.37 -21.12
N ASP A 177 8.67 54.37 -20.95
CA ASP A 177 9.77 55.11 -21.60
C ASP A 177 11.16 54.39 -21.55
N SER A 178 12.14 54.92 -22.29
CA SER A 178 13.61 54.79 -22.15
C SER A 178 14.31 53.46 -22.55
N THR A 179 15.53 53.44 -23.10
CA THR A 179 16.16 54.31 -24.14
C THR A 179 17.38 53.59 -24.76
N ALA A 180 17.53 53.68 -26.10
CA ALA A 180 18.81 53.80 -26.85
C ALA A 180 19.90 52.68 -26.74
N ALA A 181 20.67 52.35 -27.80
CA ALA A 181 20.65 52.77 -29.20
C ALA A 181 21.42 51.79 -30.13
N LYS A 182 21.08 51.81 -31.43
CA LYS A 182 21.96 51.77 -32.64
C LYS A 182 23.22 50.86 -32.62
N LYS A 183 23.50 50.05 -33.65
CA LYS A 183 23.48 50.43 -35.09
C LYS A 183 23.69 49.20 -36.02
N THR A 184 23.00 49.17 -37.17
CA THR A 184 23.43 48.76 -38.54
C THR A 184 24.48 47.65 -38.81
N ALA A 185 24.38 46.78 -39.85
CA ALA A 185 23.31 46.54 -40.85
C ALA A 185 23.63 45.38 -41.84
N THR A 186 22.59 45.00 -42.62
CA THR A 186 22.61 44.51 -44.04
C THR A 186 23.01 43.08 -44.44
N ALA A 187 22.46 42.66 -45.61
CA ALA A 187 22.73 41.44 -46.41
C ALA A 187 22.51 40.07 -45.70
N ARG A 188 21.46 39.26 -45.92
CA ARG A 188 20.46 39.07 -47.01
C ARG A 188 20.94 38.26 -48.23
N LYS A 189 20.32 37.08 -48.41
CA LYS A 189 20.18 36.21 -49.61
C LYS A 189 21.30 35.21 -50.03
N ALA A 190 20.93 33.93 -49.96
CA ALA A 190 21.30 32.82 -50.86
C ALA A 190 20.53 32.95 -52.23
N PRO A 191 20.51 31.99 -53.21
CA PRO A 191 20.96 30.59 -53.16
C PRO A 191 21.56 29.91 -54.45
N ALA A 192 22.09 28.70 -54.23
CA ALA A 192 22.02 27.45 -55.04
C ALA A 192 22.08 27.40 -56.59
N LYS A 193 22.91 26.48 -57.09
CA LYS A 193 22.67 25.44 -58.14
C LYS A 193 23.85 24.41 -58.10
N LYS A 194 23.66 23.09 -58.25
CA LYS A 194 23.43 22.25 -59.47
C LYS A 194 24.52 22.45 -60.55
N THR A 195 25.07 21.45 -61.28
CA THR A 195 24.94 19.96 -61.41
C THR A 195 26.07 19.48 -62.37
N SER A 196 26.49 18.22 -62.58
CA SER A 196 26.26 16.87 -62.00
C SER A 196 27.16 15.81 -62.73
N ALA A 197 27.25 14.57 -62.20
CA ALA A 197 27.63 13.32 -62.90
C ALA A 197 29.10 13.14 -63.34
N ALA A 198 29.63 11.95 -63.68
CA ALA A 198 29.37 10.55 -63.24
C ALA A 198 30.42 9.57 -63.86
N ARG A 199 30.58 8.36 -63.27
CA ARG A 199 31.28 7.15 -63.81
C ARG A 199 32.81 7.25 -64.00
N ALA A 200 33.61 6.16 -64.05
CA ALA A 200 33.50 4.77 -63.54
C ALA A 200 34.84 3.99 -63.76
N VAL A 201 34.90 2.71 -63.34
CA VAL A 201 35.89 1.66 -63.72
C VAL A 201 37.29 1.78 -63.06
N ALA A 202 38.07 0.72 -62.74
CA ALA A 202 37.85 -0.64 -62.21
C ALA A 202 39.23 -1.29 -61.87
N ALA A 203 39.27 -2.60 -61.57
CA ALA A 203 40.43 -3.47 -61.27
C ALA A 203 41.11 -3.20 -59.89
N GLN A 204 41.17 -4.14 -58.94
CA GLN A 204 41.73 -5.51 -58.91
C GLN A 204 43.26 -5.57 -58.79
N SER A 205 43.77 -6.02 -57.62
CA SER A 205 44.81 -7.04 -57.54
C SER A 205 45.02 -7.55 -56.11
N ALA A 206 45.27 -8.87 -56.00
CA ALA A 206 45.91 -9.56 -54.88
C ALA A 206 46.81 -10.63 -55.52
N PRO A 207 47.93 -11.06 -54.90
CA PRO A 207 47.81 -12.26 -54.07
C PRO A 207 48.84 -12.44 -52.93
N LYS A 208 48.49 -13.34 -52.00
CA LYS A 208 49.34 -14.35 -51.28
C LYS A 208 50.82 -14.04 -51.02
N THR A 209 51.27 -14.28 -49.78
CA THR A 209 51.96 -15.53 -49.38
C THR A 209 52.22 -15.60 -47.86
N ALA A 210 52.50 -16.80 -47.34
CA ALA A 210 53.06 -17.05 -46.00
C ALA A 210 54.44 -17.73 -46.16
N PRO A 211 55.29 -17.77 -45.11
CA PRO A 211 55.47 -19.07 -44.44
C PRO A 211 55.75 -19.00 -42.92
N ALA A 212 55.75 -20.17 -42.27
CA ALA A 212 56.42 -20.45 -40.99
C ALA A 212 57.55 -21.47 -41.21
N PRO A 213 58.54 -21.61 -40.30
CA PRO A 213 58.54 -22.83 -39.46
C PRO A 213 59.27 -22.74 -38.07
N GLN A 214 58.88 -23.63 -37.14
CA GLN A 214 59.71 -24.46 -36.21
C GLN A 214 60.79 -23.84 -35.28
N ALA A 215 61.16 -24.42 -34.12
CA ALA A 215 60.59 -25.46 -33.23
C ALA A 215 61.37 -25.59 -31.89
N ALA A 216 60.85 -26.43 -30.96
CA ALA A 216 61.51 -27.01 -29.77
C ALA A 216 61.77 -26.07 -28.56
N THR A 217 61.86 -26.52 -27.29
CA THR A 217 61.86 -27.88 -26.68
C THR A 217 60.91 -27.97 -25.46
N ALA A 218 60.55 -29.20 -25.04
CA ALA A 218 60.00 -29.54 -23.72
C ALA A 218 61.00 -30.47 -22.97
N PRO A 219 60.80 -30.80 -21.67
CA PRO A 219 60.00 -32.01 -21.37
C PRO A 219 59.21 -32.03 -20.04
N GLU A 220 58.28 -32.99 -19.94
CA GLU A 220 57.83 -33.75 -18.73
C GLU A 220 57.19 -33.01 -17.51
N SER A 221 56.25 -33.60 -16.75
CA SER A 221 55.64 -34.94 -16.75
C SER A 221 54.15 -34.93 -16.32
N ALA A 222 53.43 -36.02 -16.60
CA ALA A 222 52.04 -36.32 -16.19
C ALA A 222 51.85 -37.88 -16.21
N PRO A 223 50.65 -38.52 -16.11
CA PRO A 223 49.28 -38.07 -15.80
C PRO A 223 48.50 -39.07 -14.85
N ALA A 224 47.16 -39.12 -14.98
CA ALA A 224 46.26 -40.29 -14.76
C ALA A 224 45.79 -40.67 -13.32
N ALA A 225 44.66 -41.37 -13.10
CA ALA A 225 43.39 -41.54 -13.87
C ALA A 225 42.26 -42.18 -13.03
N LYS A 226 41.02 -42.22 -13.57
CA LYS A 226 39.76 -42.75 -12.99
C LYS A 226 39.80 -44.25 -12.59
N LYS A 227 39.08 -44.64 -11.51
CA LYS A 227 38.02 -45.70 -11.49
C LYS A 227 37.38 -45.99 -10.11
N THR A 228 36.15 -46.52 -10.14
CA THR A 228 35.35 -47.21 -9.09
C THR A 228 35.76 -48.71 -8.98
N PRO A 229 35.42 -49.56 -7.96
CA PRO A 229 34.03 -49.85 -7.49
C PRO A 229 33.80 -50.44 -6.05
N ASP A 230 32.54 -50.87 -5.81
CA ASP A 230 32.02 -51.99 -4.99
C ASP A 230 32.06 -52.08 -3.43
N VAL A 231 30.84 -52.04 -2.87
CA VAL A 231 30.19 -52.95 -1.90
C VAL A 231 31.04 -53.93 -1.04
N ARG A 232 30.96 -53.78 0.30
CA ARG A 232 30.68 -54.89 1.25
C ARG A 232 30.38 -54.45 2.70
N ALA A 233 29.62 -55.28 3.42
CA ALA A 233 29.53 -55.31 4.89
C ALA A 233 30.15 -56.64 5.41
N PRO A 234 30.56 -56.73 6.70
CA PRO A 234 29.68 -57.31 7.73
C PRO A 234 29.86 -56.71 9.16
N GLY A 235 29.03 -57.16 10.13
CA GLY A 235 29.18 -56.86 11.59
C GLY A 235 30.17 -57.79 12.31
N GLY A 236 30.30 -57.82 13.64
CA GLY A 236 29.54 -57.17 14.73
C GLY A 236 30.03 -57.69 16.12
N LYS A 237 29.17 -57.68 17.17
CA LYS A 237 29.39 -58.02 18.62
C LYS A 237 29.74 -56.82 19.52
N ALA A 238 29.36 -56.76 20.81
CA ALA A 238 28.34 -57.52 21.58
C ALA A 238 27.98 -56.78 22.90
N ALA A 239 26.86 -57.16 23.54
CA ALA A 239 26.43 -56.73 24.88
C ALA A 239 26.55 -57.87 25.92
N PRO A 240 26.29 -57.59 27.22
CA PRO A 240 25.12 -58.20 27.88
C PRO A 240 24.36 -57.21 28.81
N GLY A 241 23.07 -57.37 29.18
CA GLY A 241 22.05 -58.38 28.85
C GLY A 241 21.75 -59.38 30.00
N GLY A 242 20.49 -59.65 30.44
CA GLY A 242 19.16 -59.10 30.10
C GLY A 242 18.05 -60.16 30.21
N ARG A 243 17.04 -60.00 31.09
CA ARG A 243 15.95 -60.98 31.37
C ARG A 243 14.69 -60.33 31.97
N ALA A 244 13.45 -60.85 31.86
CA ALA A 244 12.74 -61.81 30.98
C ALA A 244 11.23 -61.80 31.43
N ALA A 245 10.19 -62.43 30.85
CA ALA A 245 9.95 -63.33 29.69
C ALA A 245 8.55 -62.94 29.08
N SER A 246 7.61 -63.74 28.54
CA SER A 246 7.44 -65.17 28.12
C SER A 246 6.16 -65.32 27.25
N ASP A 247 6.20 -66.20 26.24
CA ASP A 247 5.16 -67.09 25.66
C ASP A 247 3.70 -66.64 25.35
N GLY A 248 3.01 -67.16 24.31
CA GLY A 248 3.46 -67.99 23.19
C GLY A 248 2.37 -68.75 22.37
N ARG A 249 2.49 -68.72 21.02
CA ARG A 249 1.96 -69.64 19.97
C ARG A 249 0.44 -69.89 19.80
N GLY A 250 -0.02 -69.94 18.53
CA GLY A 250 -1.28 -70.57 18.10
C GLY A 250 -1.67 -70.22 16.64
N ALA A 251 -2.24 -71.16 15.85
CA ALA A 251 -2.63 -70.92 14.44
C ALA A 251 -3.75 -71.86 13.95
N SER A 252 -4.37 -71.51 12.79
CA SER A 252 -5.56 -72.12 12.15
C SER A 252 -6.89 -71.90 12.91
N GLY A 253 -8.08 -71.90 12.28
CA GLY A 253 -8.41 -71.92 10.84
C GLY A 253 -9.80 -72.54 10.57
N GLY A 254 -10.69 -71.88 9.83
CA GLY A 254 -12.03 -72.41 9.52
C GLY A 254 -12.91 -71.49 8.67
N LYS A 255 -13.95 -72.04 8.02
CA LYS A 255 -14.93 -71.32 7.17
C LYS A 255 -16.38 -71.57 7.63
N GLY A 256 -17.26 -70.60 7.43
CA GLY A 256 -18.73 -70.72 7.58
C GLY A 256 -19.34 -69.31 7.74
N ALA A 257 -20.11 -68.67 6.86
CA ALA A 257 -20.90 -69.00 5.65
C ALA A 257 -22.43 -69.07 5.87
N SER A 258 -23.12 -68.09 5.26
CA SER A 258 -24.55 -68.05 4.88
C SER A 258 -25.65 -67.87 5.95
N GLY A 259 -26.74 -67.22 5.53
CA GLY A 259 -28.01 -67.05 6.27
C GLY A 259 -28.12 -65.74 7.06
N GLY A 260 -29.25 -65.01 7.06
CA GLY A 260 -30.42 -65.11 6.19
C GLY A 260 -31.75 -64.70 6.84
N ALA A 261 -32.35 -63.61 6.35
CA ALA A 261 -33.74 -63.14 6.60
C ALA A 261 -34.13 -62.59 7.99
N SER A 262 -35.06 -61.63 7.93
CA SER A 262 -35.93 -61.09 9.00
C SER A 262 -37.26 -61.90 8.98
N PRO A 263 -38.29 -61.73 9.87
CA PRO A 263 -38.53 -60.60 10.77
C PRO A 263 -39.18 -60.89 12.16
N ALA A 264 -39.47 -59.79 12.87
CA ALA A 264 -40.56 -59.58 13.84
C ALA A 264 -40.52 -60.27 15.22
N GLY A 265 -40.89 -59.48 16.25
CA GLY A 265 -41.09 -59.92 17.64
C GLY A 265 -40.91 -58.75 18.61
N ALA A 266 -41.95 -58.36 19.35
CA ALA A 266 -41.87 -57.26 20.32
C ALA A 266 -41.45 -57.77 21.71
N GLY A 267 -40.69 -56.96 22.47
CA GLY A 267 -40.26 -57.34 23.82
C GLY A 267 -39.75 -56.17 24.67
N ALA A 268 -40.52 -55.85 25.71
CA ALA A 268 -40.16 -55.14 26.96
C ALA A 268 -39.29 -53.86 26.91
N VAL A 269 -39.88 -52.74 27.33
CA VAL A 269 -39.15 -51.53 27.78
C VAL A 269 -38.76 -51.69 29.26
N PRO A 270 -37.48 -51.54 29.66
CA PRO A 270 -37.11 -51.41 31.05
C PRO A 270 -37.30 -49.97 31.57
N ALA A 271 -38.35 -49.83 32.36
CA ALA A 271 -38.52 -48.91 33.49
C ALA A 271 -37.49 -47.77 33.71
N SER A 272 -38.00 -46.55 33.52
CA SER A 272 -37.76 -45.35 34.35
C SER A 272 -36.82 -45.48 35.56
N PHE A 273 -35.77 -44.64 35.57
CA PHE A 273 -35.24 -44.07 36.81
C PHE A 273 -35.94 -42.71 37.04
N VAL A 274 -36.67 -42.60 38.14
CA VAL A 274 -37.27 -41.33 38.57
C VAL A 274 -36.22 -40.52 39.32
N SER A 275 -35.58 -39.57 38.64
CA SER A 275 -35.02 -38.39 39.33
C SER A 275 -36.17 -37.61 39.96
N PRO A 276 -36.00 -37.05 41.18
CA PRO A 276 -37.09 -36.32 41.84
C PRO A 276 -37.51 -35.11 41.00
N GLU A 277 -38.82 -34.92 40.82
CA GLU A 277 -39.39 -33.75 40.15
C GLU A 277 -39.12 -32.48 40.97
N VAL A 278 -37.96 -31.86 40.76
CA VAL A 278 -37.80 -30.43 40.96
C VAL A 278 -38.65 -29.76 39.88
N SER A 279 -39.86 -29.34 40.23
CA SER A 279 -40.71 -28.53 39.37
C SER A 279 -40.08 -27.15 39.19
N LEU A 280 -39.16 -27.06 38.23
CA LEU A 280 -38.40 -25.87 37.87
C LEU A 280 -39.37 -24.70 37.70
N ALA A 281 -39.28 -23.72 38.59
CA ALA A 281 -40.12 -22.53 38.53
C ALA A 281 -39.80 -21.79 37.22
N VAL A 282 -40.72 -21.85 36.27
CA VAL A 282 -40.43 -21.49 34.88
C VAL A 282 -40.06 -20.02 34.78
N SER A 283 -38.85 -19.74 34.29
CA SER A 283 -38.43 -18.38 33.97
C SER A 283 -39.42 -17.75 32.99
N PRO A 284 -39.79 -16.46 33.14
CA PRO A 284 -40.52 -15.77 32.09
C PRO A 284 -39.72 -15.87 30.78
N ALA A 285 -40.44 -16.17 29.70
CA ALA A 285 -39.88 -16.18 28.35
C ALA A 285 -39.26 -14.82 28.01
N VAL A 286 -38.44 -14.80 26.95
CA VAL A 286 -37.97 -13.53 26.36
C VAL A 286 -39.18 -12.65 26.03
N ASP A 287 -39.11 -11.36 26.38
CA ASP A 287 -40.17 -10.39 26.07
C ASP A 287 -40.45 -10.34 24.56
N THR A 288 -41.71 -10.14 24.18
CA THR A 288 -42.14 -10.14 22.78
C THR A 288 -41.32 -9.17 21.91
N LEU A 289 -41.04 -7.96 22.41
CA LEU A 289 -40.32 -6.94 21.64
C LEU A 289 -38.85 -7.33 21.44
N ASP A 290 -38.22 -7.91 22.46
CA ASP A 290 -36.81 -8.31 22.39
C ASP A 290 -36.63 -9.63 21.61
N ARG A 291 -37.62 -10.53 21.66
CA ARG A 291 -37.74 -11.70 20.76
C ARG A 291 -37.84 -11.26 19.31
N GLU A 292 -38.75 -10.35 18.97
CA GLU A 292 -38.90 -9.78 17.63
C GLU A 292 -37.60 -9.14 17.13
N ARG A 293 -36.95 -8.33 17.98
CA ARG A 293 -35.66 -7.69 17.67
C ARG A 293 -34.54 -8.71 17.43
N LEU A 294 -34.41 -9.75 18.27
CA LEU A 294 -33.37 -10.78 18.14
C LEU A 294 -33.56 -11.59 16.86
N LEU A 295 -34.79 -11.99 16.53
CA LEU A 295 -35.15 -12.66 15.27
C LEU A 295 -34.83 -11.78 14.05
N ALA A 296 -35.26 -10.52 14.06
CA ALA A 296 -35.00 -9.56 13.00
C ALA A 296 -33.50 -9.22 12.83
N GLY A 297 -32.68 -9.43 13.87
CA GLY A 297 -31.28 -8.97 13.90
C GLY A 297 -31.17 -7.46 14.15
N THR A 298 -32.05 -6.92 14.99
CA THR A 298 -32.14 -5.50 15.35
C THR A 298 -32.13 -5.26 16.86
N HIS A 299 -31.55 -6.20 17.61
CA HIS A 299 -31.33 -6.07 19.05
C HIS A 299 -29.97 -5.45 19.31
N HIS A 300 -29.92 -4.37 20.10
CA HIS A 300 -28.69 -3.62 20.36
C HIS A 300 -27.88 -4.18 21.54
N ASP A 301 -28.53 -4.75 22.56
CA ASP A 301 -27.83 -5.43 23.66
C ASP A 301 -28.39 -6.84 23.92
N PRO A 302 -27.97 -7.87 23.14
CA PRO A 302 -28.40 -9.24 23.37
C PRO A 302 -28.03 -9.79 24.76
N HIS A 303 -27.03 -9.23 25.43
CA HIS A 303 -26.54 -9.72 26.73
C HIS A 303 -27.46 -9.33 27.89
N ALA A 304 -28.29 -8.28 27.74
CA ALA A 304 -29.36 -7.97 28.69
C ALA A 304 -30.51 -9.01 28.70
N VAL A 305 -30.55 -9.91 27.70
CA VAL A 305 -31.68 -10.84 27.47
C VAL A 305 -31.24 -12.30 27.49
N LEU A 306 -30.17 -12.61 26.75
CA LEU A 306 -29.56 -13.94 26.63
C LEU A 306 -28.50 -14.15 27.74
N GLY A 307 -28.07 -15.40 27.91
CA GLY A 307 -27.14 -15.78 28.97
C GLY A 307 -27.85 -15.99 30.32
N ALA A 308 -27.11 -15.82 31.42
CA ALA A 308 -27.56 -16.13 32.78
C ALA A 308 -27.76 -14.87 33.64
N HIS A 309 -28.97 -14.70 34.15
CA HIS A 309 -29.44 -13.49 34.83
C HIS A 309 -29.97 -13.80 36.24
N PRO A 310 -29.45 -13.18 37.31
CA PRO A 310 -30.03 -13.28 38.65
C PRO A 310 -31.47 -12.72 38.68
N VAL A 311 -32.42 -13.50 39.20
CA VAL A 311 -33.84 -13.12 39.32
C VAL A 311 -34.42 -13.60 40.66
N PRO A 312 -35.58 -13.06 41.10
CA PRO A 312 -36.26 -13.60 42.28
C PRO A 312 -36.56 -15.10 42.12
N GLY A 313 -35.92 -15.93 42.95
CA GLY A 313 -36.08 -17.39 42.95
C GLY A 313 -34.92 -18.19 42.33
N GLY A 314 -33.93 -17.56 41.67
CA GLY A 314 -32.77 -18.27 41.13
C GLY A 314 -32.02 -17.51 40.05
N VAL A 315 -31.45 -18.24 39.09
CA VAL A 315 -30.78 -17.67 37.91
C VAL A 315 -31.53 -18.07 36.65
N ALA A 316 -32.11 -17.09 35.96
CA ALA A 316 -32.77 -17.30 34.68
C ALA A 316 -31.72 -17.46 33.58
N VAL A 317 -31.71 -18.59 32.88
CA VAL A 317 -30.87 -18.80 31.70
C VAL A 317 -31.74 -18.74 30.46
N ARG A 318 -31.34 -17.95 29.46
CA ARG A 318 -32.02 -17.85 28.16
C ARG A 318 -31.03 -18.04 27.02
N ALA A 319 -31.28 -19.02 26.17
CA ALA A 319 -30.45 -19.33 25.02
C ALA A 319 -31.22 -19.10 23.72
N PHE A 320 -30.54 -18.54 22.71
CA PHE A 320 -31.04 -18.44 21.34
C PHE A 320 -30.20 -19.37 20.46
N LYS A 321 -30.80 -20.51 20.08
CA LYS A 321 -30.20 -21.57 19.27
C LYS A 321 -31.19 -21.96 18.17
N PRO A 322 -31.23 -21.21 17.04
CA PRO A 322 -31.99 -21.58 15.85
C PRO A 322 -31.76 -23.05 15.47
N TYR A 323 -32.82 -23.73 15.03
CA TYR A 323 -32.83 -25.15 14.62
C TYR A 323 -32.47 -26.20 15.69
N ALA A 324 -32.22 -25.81 16.94
CA ALA A 324 -32.04 -26.78 18.03
C ALA A 324 -33.37 -27.49 18.36
N LEU A 325 -33.26 -28.77 18.72
CA LEU A 325 -34.37 -29.63 19.14
C LEU A 325 -34.57 -29.59 20.67
N GLY A 326 -33.51 -29.25 21.41
CA GLY A 326 -33.48 -29.14 22.86
C GLY A 326 -32.21 -28.42 23.32
N VAL A 327 -32.26 -27.78 24.48
CA VAL A 327 -31.09 -27.17 25.14
C VAL A 327 -31.16 -27.49 26.63
N ALA A 328 -30.08 -27.96 27.21
CA ALA A 328 -29.91 -28.09 28.66
C ALA A 328 -28.72 -27.27 29.14
N VAL A 329 -28.79 -26.78 30.38
CA VAL A 329 -27.68 -26.14 31.08
C VAL A 329 -26.96 -27.19 31.93
N VAL A 330 -25.64 -27.25 31.83
CA VAL A 330 -24.77 -28.13 32.61
C VAL A 330 -23.86 -27.29 33.49
N ALA A 331 -23.97 -27.42 34.81
CA ALA A 331 -23.25 -26.64 35.81
C ALA A 331 -22.75 -27.55 36.95
N GLY A 332 -21.56 -28.14 36.79
CA GLY A 332 -21.10 -29.23 37.64
C GLY A 332 -22.01 -30.46 37.48
N ASP A 333 -22.46 -31.04 38.60
CA ASP A 333 -23.40 -32.18 38.60
C ASP A 333 -24.86 -31.78 38.29
N LEU A 334 -25.17 -30.47 38.16
CA LEU A 334 -26.50 -29.98 37.84
C LEU A 334 -26.73 -29.93 36.32
N GLN A 335 -27.64 -30.77 35.81
CA GLN A 335 -28.17 -30.67 34.45
C GLN A 335 -29.64 -30.23 34.50
N VAL A 336 -29.99 -29.17 33.77
CA VAL A 336 -31.35 -28.57 33.73
C VAL A 336 -31.78 -28.36 32.28
N GLU A 337 -32.80 -29.09 31.82
CA GLU A 337 -33.40 -28.86 30.51
C GLU A 337 -34.15 -27.51 30.48
N LEU A 338 -33.93 -26.72 29.42
CA LEU A 338 -34.59 -25.45 29.19
C LEU A 338 -35.87 -25.66 28.38
N ARG A 339 -36.96 -24.99 28.77
CA ARG A 339 -38.22 -25.03 28.01
C ARG A 339 -38.00 -24.38 26.64
N HIS A 340 -38.32 -25.12 25.58
CA HIS A 340 -38.39 -24.55 24.24
C HIS A 340 -39.55 -23.55 24.13
N ASP A 341 -39.22 -22.29 23.85
CA ASP A 341 -40.17 -21.17 23.72
C ASP A 341 -40.60 -20.91 22.27
N GLY A 342 -40.15 -21.73 21.32
CA GLY A 342 -40.35 -21.55 19.88
C GLY A 342 -39.28 -20.68 19.22
N ASP A 343 -39.22 -20.71 17.89
CA ASP A 343 -38.29 -19.94 17.03
C ASP A 343 -36.80 -20.09 17.39
N GLY A 344 -36.41 -21.17 18.08
CA GLY A 344 -35.04 -21.38 18.58
C GLY A 344 -34.73 -20.71 19.91
N PHE A 345 -35.71 -20.14 20.62
CA PHE A 345 -35.53 -19.65 21.99
C PHE A 345 -35.76 -20.77 23.01
N PHE A 346 -34.95 -20.76 24.07
CA PHE A 346 -35.05 -21.68 25.20
C PHE A 346 -34.87 -20.90 26.50
N SER A 347 -35.69 -21.16 27.52
CA SER A 347 -35.56 -20.52 28.84
C SER A 347 -35.82 -21.47 30.02
N GLY A 348 -35.20 -21.16 31.15
CA GLY A 348 -35.31 -21.95 32.38
C GLY A 348 -34.74 -21.21 33.58
N LEU A 349 -34.95 -21.75 34.78
CA LEU A 349 -34.47 -21.19 36.04
C LEU A 349 -33.60 -22.22 36.77
N LEU A 350 -32.32 -21.89 36.98
CA LEU A 350 -31.44 -22.68 37.84
C LEU A 350 -31.75 -22.36 39.31
N PRO A 351 -31.85 -23.37 40.19
CA PRO A 351 -32.00 -23.19 41.63
C PRO A 351 -30.65 -22.83 42.29
N ALA A 352 -30.06 -21.70 41.86
CA ALA A 352 -28.75 -21.21 42.28
C ALA A 352 -28.85 -19.80 42.88
N GLY A 353 -28.08 -19.52 43.94
CA GLY A 353 -28.06 -18.21 44.61
C GLY A 353 -27.18 -17.14 43.94
N ALA A 354 -26.37 -17.54 42.96
CA ALA A 354 -25.55 -16.70 42.11
C ALA A 354 -25.37 -17.41 40.76
N VAL A 355 -24.93 -16.70 39.71
CA VAL A 355 -24.63 -17.30 38.40
C VAL A 355 -23.47 -18.30 38.56
N PRO A 356 -23.68 -19.61 38.28
CA PRO A 356 -22.60 -20.59 38.29
C PRO A 356 -21.76 -20.49 37.01
N GLU A 357 -20.60 -21.13 36.98
CA GLU A 357 -19.99 -21.52 35.70
C GLU A 357 -20.86 -22.61 35.07
N TYR A 358 -21.21 -22.45 33.79
CA TYR A 358 -22.11 -23.36 33.09
C TYR A 358 -21.78 -23.47 31.59
N ARG A 359 -22.25 -24.57 31.00
CA ARG A 359 -22.24 -24.86 29.57
C ARG A 359 -23.66 -25.13 29.08
N LEU A 360 -23.87 -24.98 27.78
CA LEU A 360 -25.09 -25.39 27.09
C LEU A 360 -24.84 -26.72 26.38
N GLU A 361 -25.62 -27.74 26.72
CA GLU A 361 -25.78 -28.94 25.92
C GLU A 361 -26.90 -28.70 24.91
N VAL A 362 -26.56 -28.56 23.64
CA VAL A 362 -27.49 -28.22 22.54
C VAL A 362 -27.70 -29.44 21.66
N ALA A 363 -28.94 -29.91 21.57
CA ALA A 363 -29.32 -31.02 20.70
C ALA A 363 -29.77 -30.50 19.33
N TYR A 364 -29.13 -30.98 18.28
CA TYR A 364 -29.46 -30.75 16.87
C TYR A 364 -29.88 -32.07 16.19
N ALA A 365 -30.39 -31.99 14.96
CA ALA A 365 -30.76 -33.16 14.19
C ALA A 365 -29.53 -34.05 13.87
N GLY A 366 -29.29 -35.08 14.68
CA GLY A 366 -28.21 -36.05 14.51
C GLY A 366 -26.92 -35.74 15.31
N ALA A 367 -26.89 -34.69 16.13
CA ALA A 367 -25.73 -34.35 16.95
C ALA A 367 -26.15 -33.67 18.27
N VAL A 368 -25.37 -33.89 19.33
CA VAL A 368 -25.46 -33.11 20.58
C VAL A 368 -24.11 -32.43 20.80
N GLN A 369 -24.12 -31.15 21.15
CA GLN A 369 -22.92 -30.32 21.31
C GLN A 369 -22.93 -29.69 22.70
N VAL A 370 -21.89 -29.96 23.50
CA VAL A 370 -21.66 -29.23 24.76
C VAL A 370 -20.75 -28.04 24.44
N THR A 371 -21.25 -26.82 24.66
CA THR A 371 -20.55 -25.57 24.31
C THR A 371 -20.66 -24.53 25.41
N GLU A 372 -19.76 -23.56 25.41
CA GLU A 372 -19.79 -22.38 26.28
C GLU A 372 -20.85 -21.38 25.77
N ASP A 373 -21.53 -20.67 26.66
CA ASP A 373 -22.51 -19.67 26.25
C ASP A 373 -21.83 -18.32 25.97
N ALA A 374 -21.78 -17.90 24.69
CA ALA A 374 -21.25 -16.61 24.28
C ALA A 374 -21.84 -15.43 25.09
N TYR A 375 -23.10 -15.54 25.53
CA TYR A 375 -23.79 -14.47 26.25
C TYR A 375 -23.52 -14.44 27.76
N ARG A 376 -22.69 -15.36 28.30
CA ARG A 376 -22.21 -15.29 29.69
C ARG A 376 -21.01 -14.38 29.88
N PHE A 377 -20.37 -13.92 28.80
CA PHE A 377 -19.09 -13.23 28.85
C PHE A 377 -19.24 -11.70 28.96
N LEU A 378 -18.42 -11.09 29.82
CA LEU A 378 -18.33 -9.63 29.98
C LEU A 378 -17.76 -8.96 28.73
N PRO A 379 -17.96 -7.64 28.55
CA PRO A 379 -17.35 -6.88 27.46
C PRO A 379 -15.85 -7.14 27.32
N THR A 380 -15.40 -7.37 26.09
CA THR A 380 -13.97 -7.64 25.82
C THR A 380 -13.12 -6.39 25.63
N LEU A 381 -13.74 -5.20 25.56
CA LEU A 381 -13.08 -3.91 25.41
C LEU A 381 -13.25 -3.06 26.68
N GLY A 382 -12.20 -2.33 27.04
CA GLY A 382 -12.19 -1.45 28.20
C GLY A 382 -12.75 -0.06 27.92
N GLU A 383 -13.09 0.68 28.98
CA GLU A 383 -13.56 2.07 28.89
C GLU A 383 -12.52 2.98 28.22
N LEU A 384 -11.22 2.71 28.39
CA LEU A 384 -10.14 3.46 27.75
C LEU A 384 -10.10 3.25 26.23
N ASP A 385 -10.25 2.01 25.76
CA ASP A 385 -10.27 1.68 24.33
C ASP A 385 -11.43 2.43 23.66
N LEU A 386 -12.62 2.33 24.27
CA LEU A 386 -13.85 2.98 23.83
C LEU A 386 -13.74 4.52 23.84
N TYR A 387 -13.09 5.10 24.83
CA TYR A 387 -12.83 6.54 24.91
C TYR A 387 -11.87 7.01 23.81
N LEU A 388 -10.74 6.31 23.60
CA LEU A 388 -9.77 6.65 22.56
C LEU A 388 -10.32 6.46 21.14
N ILE A 389 -11.23 5.50 20.93
CA ILE A 389 -11.99 5.34 19.69
C ILE A 389 -12.92 6.54 19.47
N GLY A 390 -13.70 6.95 20.48
CA GLY A 390 -14.63 8.09 20.38
C GLY A 390 -13.96 9.47 20.20
N GLU A 391 -12.74 9.64 20.69
CA GLU A 391 -11.89 10.82 20.39
C GLU A 391 -11.16 10.71 19.05
N GLY A 392 -11.09 9.52 18.45
CA GLY A 392 -10.32 9.25 17.23
C GLY A 392 -8.82 9.40 17.43
N ARG A 393 -8.30 8.80 18.52
CA ARG A 393 -6.88 8.88 18.95
C ARG A 393 -6.34 7.55 19.51
N HIS A 394 -6.89 6.43 19.08
CA HIS A 394 -6.47 5.09 19.47
C HIS A 394 -5.32 4.60 18.58
N GLU A 395 -4.08 4.96 18.94
CA GLU A 395 -2.86 4.70 18.14
C GLU A 395 -2.63 3.22 17.79
N GLN A 396 -3.13 2.26 18.59
CA GLN A 396 -3.07 0.81 18.30
C GLN A 396 -4.45 0.21 17.98
N LEU A 397 -5.24 0.86 17.11
CA LEU A 397 -6.64 0.48 16.83
C LEU A 397 -6.83 -0.98 16.43
N TRP A 398 -5.87 -1.56 15.70
CA TRP A 398 -5.87 -2.95 15.26
C TRP A 398 -5.82 -3.96 16.40
N GLN A 399 -5.36 -3.56 17.59
CA GLN A 399 -5.42 -4.41 18.77
C GLN A 399 -6.83 -4.40 19.37
N ALA A 400 -7.53 -3.26 19.32
CA ALA A 400 -8.89 -3.12 19.86
C ALA A 400 -9.96 -3.75 18.95
N LEU A 401 -10.04 -3.32 17.70
CA LEU A 401 -11.04 -3.75 16.73
C LEU A 401 -10.56 -4.97 15.91
N GLY A 402 -11.50 -5.59 15.19
CA GLY A 402 -11.30 -6.78 14.38
C GLY A 402 -11.55 -8.10 15.12
N ALA A 403 -11.20 -9.22 14.48
CA ALA A 403 -11.19 -10.55 15.11
C ALA A 403 -9.85 -10.89 15.79
N HIS A 404 -9.90 -11.27 17.07
CA HIS A 404 -8.73 -11.70 17.85
C HIS A 404 -8.98 -13.03 18.59
N PRO A 405 -8.26 -14.11 18.23
CA PRO A 405 -8.10 -15.28 19.09
C PRO A 405 -7.57 -14.86 20.47
N THR A 406 -8.21 -15.30 21.54
CA THR A 406 -7.85 -14.93 22.91
C THR A 406 -8.42 -15.89 23.95
N THR A 407 -7.88 -15.85 25.17
CA THR A 407 -8.48 -16.51 26.34
C THR A 407 -9.26 -15.47 27.15
N HIS A 408 -10.59 -15.44 27.02
CA HIS A 408 -11.45 -14.54 27.78
C HIS A 408 -12.10 -15.28 28.95
N GLN A 409 -11.98 -14.72 30.16
CA GLN A 409 -12.51 -15.31 31.40
C GLN A 409 -12.21 -16.83 31.57
N GLY A 410 -11.01 -17.26 31.17
CA GLY A 410 -10.55 -18.65 31.27
C GLY A 410 -10.97 -19.59 30.12
N VAL A 411 -11.63 -19.06 29.08
CA VAL A 411 -12.10 -19.84 27.91
C VAL A 411 -11.42 -19.33 26.63
N GLU A 412 -10.93 -20.25 25.80
CA GLU A 412 -10.39 -19.94 24.47
C GLU A 412 -11.52 -19.67 23.47
N GLY A 413 -11.31 -18.70 22.59
CA GLY A 413 -12.24 -18.31 21.53
C GLY A 413 -11.76 -17.09 20.77
N THR A 414 -12.65 -16.42 20.07
CA THR A 414 -12.34 -15.20 19.33
C THR A 414 -13.25 -14.05 19.78
N ARG A 415 -12.68 -12.90 20.13
CA ARG A 415 -13.45 -11.64 20.21
C ARG A 415 -13.56 -11.03 18.82
N PHE A 416 -14.74 -10.53 18.49
CA PHE A 416 -14.99 -9.74 17.29
C PHE A 416 -15.46 -8.35 17.72
N ALA A 417 -14.84 -7.29 17.19
CA ALA A 417 -15.28 -5.92 17.45
C ALA A 417 -15.25 -5.06 16.17
N VAL A 418 -16.37 -4.40 15.86
CA VAL A 418 -16.54 -3.64 14.60
C VAL A 418 -17.30 -2.33 14.82
N TRP A 419 -16.89 -1.26 14.15
CA TRP A 419 -17.55 0.04 14.24
C TRP A 419 -18.67 0.15 13.18
N ALA A 420 -19.91 0.33 13.63
CA ALA A 420 -21.11 0.44 12.79
C ALA A 420 -22.21 1.27 13.49
N PRO A 421 -22.00 2.59 13.70
CA PRO A 421 -22.84 3.45 14.55
C PRO A 421 -24.29 3.62 14.09
N ASN A 422 -24.60 3.47 12.80
CA ASN A 422 -25.98 3.54 12.28
C ASN A 422 -26.68 2.18 12.23
N ALA A 423 -25.97 1.07 12.46
CA ALA A 423 -26.56 -0.26 12.39
C ALA A 423 -27.69 -0.43 13.42
N ARG A 424 -28.74 -1.14 13.04
CA ARG A 424 -29.83 -1.55 13.95
C ARG A 424 -29.46 -2.79 14.76
N GLY A 425 -28.51 -3.57 14.27
CA GLY A 425 -27.99 -4.80 14.87
C GLY A 425 -26.88 -5.36 14.00
N VAL A 426 -25.89 -5.98 14.62
CA VAL A 426 -24.79 -6.69 13.94
C VAL A 426 -24.73 -8.11 14.46
N ARG A 427 -24.38 -9.07 13.59
CA ARG A 427 -24.20 -10.50 13.89
C ARG A 427 -22.91 -10.99 13.24
N VAL A 428 -22.26 -11.99 13.84
CA VAL A 428 -21.11 -12.66 13.20
C VAL A 428 -21.60 -13.89 12.42
N ALA A 429 -21.32 -13.94 11.12
CA ALA A 429 -21.63 -15.07 10.24
C ALA A 429 -20.33 -15.68 9.69
N GLY A 430 -20.22 -17.00 9.61
CA GLY A 430 -18.98 -17.67 9.24
C GLY A 430 -19.11 -19.17 9.04
N THR A 431 -18.00 -19.85 8.76
CA THR A 431 -17.96 -21.31 8.54
C THR A 431 -18.50 -22.09 9.74
N PHE A 432 -18.09 -21.73 10.95
CA PHE A 432 -18.57 -22.28 12.22
C PHE A 432 -20.08 -22.17 12.49
N ASN A 433 -20.82 -21.32 11.75
CA ASN A 433 -22.28 -21.21 11.85
C ASN A 433 -23.01 -21.35 10.50
N PHE A 434 -22.36 -21.98 9.52
CA PHE A 434 -22.91 -22.20 8.16
C PHE A 434 -23.40 -20.93 7.46
N TRP A 435 -22.78 -19.78 7.79
CA TRP A 435 -23.15 -18.43 7.37
C TRP A 435 -24.51 -17.91 7.88
N ASP A 436 -25.13 -18.57 8.86
CA ASP A 436 -26.28 -18.02 9.60
C ASP A 436 -25.84 -17.34 10.91
N GLY A 437 -25.67 -16.03 10.85
CA GLY A 437 -25.35 -15.20 12.02
C GLY A 437 -26.49 -15.09 13.05
N THR A 438 -27.66 -15.69 12.84
CA THR A 438 -28.82 -15.56 13.73
C THR A 438 -28.53 -16.03 15.16
N ALA A 439 -27.67 -17.05 15.35
CA ALA A 439 -27.27 -17.52 16.67
C ALA A 439 -26.23 -16.62 17.38
N PHE A 440 -25.69 -15.60 16.71
CA PHE A 440 -24.56 -14.77 17.18
C PHE A 440 -24.74 -13.24 16.99
N PRO A 441 -25.87 -12.62 17.41
CA PRO A 441 -25.97 -11.16 17.51
C PRO A 441 -24.98 -10.57 18.53
N MET A 442 -24.39 -9.43 18.16
CA MET A 442 -23.38 -8.69 18.93
C MET A 442 -24.05 -7.62 19.83
N ARG A 443 -23.38 -7.19 20.90
CA ARG A 443 -23.81 -6.03 21.72
C ARG A 443 -23.19 -4.74 21.20
N SER A 444 -23.94 -3.65 21.23
CA SER A 444 -23.45 -2.29 21.01
C SER A 444 -22.86 -1.74 22.29
N LEU A 445 -21.60 -1.29 22.25
CA LEU A 445 -20.87 -0.69 23.37
C LEU A 445 -21.17 0.81 23.49
N GLY A 446 -22.47 1.13 23.55
CA GLY A 446 -23.00 2.47 23.78
C GLY A 446 -22.69 3.48 22.67
N ALA A 447 -22.45 4.73 23.07
CA ALA A 447 -22.34 5.89 22.16
C ALA A 447 -21.14 5.85 21.21
N THR A 448 -20.23 4.89 21.33
CA THR A 448 -19.09 4.68 20.42
C THR A 448 -19.49 4.12 19.06
N GLY A 449 -20.66 3.46 18.96
CA GLY A 449 -21.06 2.71 17.78
C GLY A 449 -20.24 1.44 17.50
N VAL A 450 -19.39 1.02 18.43
CA VAL A 450 -18.68 -0.26 18.37
C VAL A 450 -19.64 -1.38 18.76
N TRP A 451 -19.66 -2.46 17.97
CA TRP A 451 -20.36 -3.71 18.25
C TRP A 451 -19.35 -4.78 18.62
N GLU A 452 -19.62 -5.59 19.63
CA GLU A 452 -18.72 -6.60 20.15
C GLU A 452 -19.41 -7.93 20.50
N LEU A 453 -18.71 -9.04 20.29
CA LEU A 453 -19.07 -10.37 20.81
C LEU A 453 -17.81 -11.24 20.99
N PHE A 454 -17.72 -11.94 22.12
CA PHE A 454 -16.81 -13.08 22.29
C PHE A 454 -17.51 -14.38 21.89
N VAL A 455 -16.93 -15.12 20.94
CA VAL A 455 -17.43 -16.43 20.52
C VAL A 455 -16.45 -17.52 20.99
N PRO A 456 -16.83 -18.33 22.00
CA PRO A 456 -15.96 -19.36 22.56
C PRO A 456 -15.77 -20.55 21.62
N GLY A 457 -14.61 -21.20 21.68
CA GLY A 457 -14.27 -22.38 20.88
C GLY A 457 -13.96 -22.10 19.40
N ILE A 458 -14.03 -20.84 18.96
CA ILE A 458 -13.74 -20.42 17.58
C ILE A 458 -12.33 -19.80 17.52
N GLY A 459 -11.48 -20.30 16.63
CA GLY A 459 -10.06 -19.94 16.55
C GLY A 459 -9.58 -19.67 15.13
N GLU A 460 -8.26 -19.74 14.93
CA GLU A 460 -7.61 -19.40 13.65
C GLU A 460 -8.04 -20.29 12.47
N GLY A 461 -8.05 -19.70 11.27
CA GLY A 461 -8.41 -20.35 10.02
C GLY A 461 -9.90 -20.34 9.68
N GLU A 462 -10.78 -20.09 10.64
CA GLU A 462 -12.22 -19.91 10.41
C GLU A 462 -12.51 -18.65 9.57
N LEU A 463 -13.46 -18.77 8.64
CA LEU A 463 -13.93 -17.69 7.77
C LEU A 463 -15.08 -16.94 8.43
N TYR A 464 -15.11 -15.61 8.35
CA TYR A 464 -16.19 -14.80 8.90
C TYR A 464 -16.48 -13.52 8.10
N LYS A 465 -17.68 -12.99 8.34
CA LYS A 465 -18.22 -11.70 7.90
C LYS A 465 -19.19 -11.17 8.96
N PHE A 466 -19.48 -9.86 8.92
CA PHE A 466 -20.52 -9.25 9.72
C PHE A 466 -21.84 -9.17 8.94
N GLU A 467 -22.90 -9.82 9.41
CA GLU A 467 -24.27 -9.51 8.98
C GLU A 467 -24.69 -8.22 9.70
N ILE A 468 -24.73 -7.11 8.96
CA ILE A 468 -25.19 -5.81 9.46
C ILE A 468 -26.63 -5.57 9.00
N THR A 469 -27.53 -5.32 9.95
CA THR A 469 -28.89 -4.84 9.66
C THR A 469 -28.87 -3.31 9.60
N ARG A 470 -29.07 -2.79 8.40
CA ARG A 470 -29.01 -1.36 8.04
C ARG A 470 -30.24 -0.58 8.59
N PRO A 471 -30.20 0.78 8.65
CA PRO A 471 -31.31 1.62 9.10
C PRO A 471 -32.67 1.33 8.45
N ASP A 472 -32.68 1.01 7.15
CA ASP A 472 -33.89 0.69 6.38
C ASP A 472 -34.47 -0.71 6.70
N GLY A 473 -33.72 -1.55 7.44
CA GLY A 473 -34.07 -2.93 7.74
C GLY A 473 -33.55 -3.96 6.72
N SER A 474 -32.82 -3.54 5.69
CA SER A 474 -32.07 -4.45 4.82
C SER A 474 -30.85 -5.04 5.55
N LYS A 475 -30.28 -6.12 5.01
CA LYS A 475 -29.13 -6.82 5.60
C LYS A 475 -28.02 -7.00 4.57
N THR A 476 -26.78 -6.83 4.99
CA THR A 476 -25.59 -7.07 4.17
C THR A 476 -24.50 -7.79 4.93
N LEU A 477 -23.81 -8.74 4.27
CA LEU A 477 -22.62 -9.41 4.77
C LEU A 477 -21.37 -8.61 4.37
N ARG A 478 -20.70 -8.00 5.35
CA ARG A 478 -19.46 -7.23 5.15
C ARG A 478 -18.23 -8.03 5.55
N ALA A 479 -17.13 -7.85 4.83
CA ALA A 479 -15.80 -8.15 5.35
C ALA A 479 -15.47 -7.24 6.54
N ASP A 480 -14.57 -7.68 7.41
CA ASP A 480 -14.07 -6.88 8.53
C ASP A 480 -13.12 -5.78 8.00
N PRO A 481 -13.38 -4.48 8.27
CA PRO A 481 -12.45 -3.39 7.94
C PRO A 481 -11.06 -3.57 8.56
N MET A 482 -10.99 -4.28 9.68
CA MET A 482 -9.79 -4.58 10.46
C MET A 482 -9.33 -6.04 10.25
N ALA A 483 -9.73 -6.67 9.13
CA ALA A 483 -9.28 -8.01 8.77
C ALA A 483 -7.75 -8.06 8.70
N ARG A 484 -7.13 -8.89 9.53
CA ARG A 484 -5.68 -9.15 9.52
C ARG A 484 -5.26 -10.21 8.49
N ARG A 485 -6.23 -10.94 7.93
CA ARG A 485 -6.08 -11.91 6.83
C ARG A 485 -7.39 -12.05 6.07
N THR A 486 -7.29 -12.36 4.78
CA THR A 486 -8.40 -12.47 3.81
C THR A 486 -8.36 -13.82 3.08
N GLU A 487 -9.49 -14.21 2.49
CA GLU A 487 -9.49 -15.21 1.42
C GLU A 487 -8.83 -14.63 0.14
N VAL A 488 -8.33 -15.50 -0.73
CA VAL A 488 -7.78 -15.08 -2.03
C VAL A 488 -8.89 -14.56 -2.95
N PRO A 489 -8.79 -13.33 -3.50
CA PRO A 489 -9.79 -12.80 -4.43
C PRO A 489 -10.02 -13.72 -5.64
N PRO A 490 -11.27 -13.88 -6.13
CA PRO A 490 -12.46 -13.06 -5.86
C PRO A 490 -13.29 -13.52 -4.64
N ALA A 491 -12.76 -14.40 -3.78
CA ALA A 491 -13.37 -14.62 -2.46
C ALA A 491 -13.15 -13.39 -1.56
N THR A 492 -14.00 -13.21 -0.55
CA THR A 492 -14.19 -11.90 0.12
C THR A 492 -14.43 -12.01 1.63
N SER A 493 -14.21 -13.18 2.24
CA SER A 493 -14.33 -13.33 3.69
C SER A 493 -13.05 -12.94 4.40
N SER A 494 -13.21 -12.45 5.63
CA SER A 494 -12.10 -12.27 6.55
C SER A 494 -11.76 -13.61 7.19
N ILE A 495 -10.48 -13.84 7.50
CA ILE A 495 -10.02 -15.07 8.15
C ILE A 495 -9.51 -14.73 9.54
N ILE A 496 -9.93 -15.50 10.54
CA ILE A 496 -9.42 -15.37 11.91
C ILE A 496 -7.95 -15.80 11.90
N THR A 497 -7.05 -14.95 12.40
CA THR A 497 -5.61 -15.21 12.42
C THR A 497 -4.98 -14.57 13.66
N ALA A 498 -3.95 -15.20 14.19
CA ALA A 498 -2.89 -14.54 14.94
C ALA A 498 -1.65 -14.40 14.02
N SER A 499 -0.53 -13.96 14.60
CA SER A 499 0.78 -13.93 13.96
C SER A 499 1.73 -14.73 14.85
N HIS A 500 2.46 -15.66 14.24
CA HIS A 500 3.39 -16.60 14.88
C HIS A 500 4.83 -16.41 14.35
N HIS A 501 5.08 -15.29 13.69
CA HIS A 501 6.39 -14.94 13.13
C HIS A 501 7.37 -14.46 14.22
N GLU A 502 8.55 -15.09 14.30
CA GLU A 502 9.68 -14.65 15.10
C GLU A 502 10.67 -13.88 14.21
N TRP A 503 10.71 -12.54 14.39
CA TRP A 503 11.63 -11.63 13.69
C TRP A 503 13.11 -11.86 14.05
N ARG A 504 14.02 -11.40 13.18
CA ARG A 504 15.49 -11.48 13.38
C ARG A 504 16.22 -10.23 12.86
N ASP A 505 15.52 -9.10 12.87
CA ASP A 505 15.93 -7.83 12.29
C ASP A 505 16.30 -6.77 13.34
N GLU A 506 16.59 -7.16 14.58
CA GLU A 506 16.86 -6.21 15.67
C GLU A 506 18.11 -5.34 15.39
N GLU A 507 19.10 -5.87 14.67
CA GLU A 507 20.29 -5.11 14.21
C GLU A 507 19.97 -4.14 13.06
N TRP A 508 18.86 -4.33 12.34
CA TRP A 508 18.35 -3.37 11.35
C TRP A 508 17.57 -2.27 12.06
N LEU A 509 16.56 -2.63 12.85
CA LEU A 509 15.69 -1.69 13.57
C LEU A 509 16.48 -0.77 14.51
N ALA A 510 17.51 -1.28 15.18
CA ALA A 510 18.37 -0.48 16.06
C ALA A 510 19.18 0.61 15.32
N ARG A 511 19.47 0.43 14.03
CA ARG A 511 20.28 1.35 13.21
C ARG A 511 19.49 2.21 12.24
N ARG A 512 18.24 1.84 11.92
CA ARG A 512 17.35 2.58 11.00
C ARG A 512 17.26 4.09 11.29
N ALA A 513 17.41 4.50 12.55
CA ALA A 513 17.35 5.89 12.98
C ALA A 513 18.72 6.60 13.10
N GLU A 514 19.84 5.99 12.67
CA GLU A 514 21.19 6.57 12.80
C GLU A 514 21.44 7.76 11.87
N LEU A 515 20.90 7.76 10.65
CA LEU A 515 21.03 8.85 9.68
C LEU A 515 19.66 9.23 9.10
N PRO A 516 19.33 10.53 8.93
CA PRO A 516 18.14 10.96 8.22
C PRO A 516 18.16 10.48 6.75
N ALA A 517 17.02 10.00 6.23
CA ALA A 517 16.94 9.49 4.85
C ALA A 517 17.39 10.49 3.77
N HIS A 518 17.28 11.80 4.01
CA HIS A 518 17.76 12.84 3.09
C HIS A 518 19.28 13.09 3.17
N GLU A 519 19.94 12.70 4.26
CA GLU A 519 21.41 12.73 4.44
C GLU A 519 22.08 11.38 4.18
N ALA A 520 21.30 10.31 3.93
CA ALA A 520 21.78 8.94 3.70
C ALA A 520 21.82 8.56 2.20
N PRO A 521 22.55 7.51 1.80
CA PRO A 521 22.40 6.91 0.46
C PRO A 521 21.02 6.24 0.34
N PHE A 522 20.22 6.70 -0.61
CA PHE A 522 18.83 6.26 -0.82
C PHE A 522 18.58 6.01 -2.31
N SER A 523 18.86 4.77 -2.72
CA SER A 523 18.58 4.23 -4.05
C SER A 523 17.59 3.07 -3.93
N VAL A 524 16.46 3.19 -4.62
CA VAL A 524 15.24 2.39 -4.46
C VAL A 524 14.95 1.57 -5.72
N TYR A 525 14.63 0.29 -5.54
CA TYR A 525 14.08 -0.58 -6.58
C TYR A 525 12.57 -0.73 -6.38
N GLU A 526 11.76 -0.09 -7.23
CA GLU A 526 10.29 -0.16 -7.16
C GLU A 526 9.80 -1.46 -7.83
N VAL A 527 8.88 -2.18 -7.17
CA VAL A 527 8.52 -3.55 -7.54
C VAL A 527 7.04 -3.87 -7.28
N HIS A 528 6.36 -4.44 -8.29
CA HIS A 528 5.05 -5.08 -8.13
C HIS A 528 5.26 -6.57 -7.80
N LEU A 529 5.18 -6.94 -6.52
CA LEU A 529 5.51 -8.30 -6.06
C LEU A 529 4.83 -9.44 -6.84
N PRO A 530 3.52 -9.40 -7.18
CA PRO A 530 2.87 -10.47 -7.95
C PRO A 530 3.41 -10.66 -9.38
N SER A 531 4.00 -9.62 -9.98
CA SER A 531 4.48 -9.67 -11.37
C SER A 531 5.99 -9.56 -11.55
N TRP A 532 6.77 -9.22 -10.51
CA TRP A 532 8.23 -9.25 -10.60
C TRP A 532 8.74 -10.59 -11.12
N ARG A 533 8.20 -11.71 -10.60
CA ARG A 533 8.29 -13.04 -11.20
C ARG A 533 6.94 -13.74 -10.99
N PRO A 534 6.09 -13.85 -12.03
CA PRO A 534 4.73 -14.38 -11.87
C PRO A 534 4.70 -15.80 -11.29
N GLY A 535 3.85 -16.01 -10.27
CA GLY A 535 3.66 -17.30 -9.62
C GLY A 535 4.55 -17.59 -8.41
N LEU A 536 5.38 -16.63 -7.96
CA LEU A 536 6.10 -16.73 -6.69
C LEU A 536 5.21 -16.39 -5.48
N THR A 537 5.39 -17.08 -4.35
CA THR A 537 4.84 -16.67 -3.05
C THR A 537 5.75 -15.68 -2.33
N TYR A 538 5.29 -15.07 -1.23
CA TYR A 538 6.15 -14.27 -0.34
C TYR A 538 7.39 -15.05 0.14
N ARG A 539 7.30 -16.37 0.35
CA ARG A 539 8.44 -17.22 0.73
C ARG A 539 9.43 -17.40 -0.43
N ASP A 540 8.95 -17.55 -1.66
CA ASP A 540 9.83 -17.68 -2.83
C ASP A 540 10.49 -16.34 -3.19
N LEU A 541 9.77 -15.23 -2.97
CA LEU A 541 10.29 -13.87 -3.06
C LEU A 541 11.39 -13.63 -2.02
N ALA A 542 11.20 -14.08 -0.77
CA ALA A 542 12.21 -13.96 0.30
C ALA A 542 13.54 -14.68 -0.02
N VAL A 543 13.51 -15.70 -0.87
CA VAL A 543 14.73 -16.39 -1.36
C VAL A 543 15.41 -15.64 -2.53
N GLN A 544 14.65 -14.90 -3.34
CA GLN A 544 15.13 -14.37 -4.63
C GLN A 544 15.32 -12.84 -4.66
N LEU A 545 14.37 -12.09 -4.11
CA LEU A 545 14.35 -10.62 -4.18
C LEU A 545 15.49 -9.98 -3.35
N PRO A 546 15.74 -10.37 -2.07
CA PRO A 546 16.82 -9.76 -1.29
C PRO A 546 18.19 -9.98 -1.93
N ALA A 547 18.43 -11.17 -2.51
CA ALA A 547 19.66 -11.49 -3.21
C ALA A 547 19.84 -10.65 -4.50
N TYR A 548 18.78 -10.47 -5.28
CA TYR A 548 18.81 -9.68 -6.52
C TYR A 548 19.05 -8.19 -6.26
N VAL A 549 18.29 -7.61 -5.33
CA VAL A 549 18.37 -6.18 -4.98
C VAL A 549 19.74 -5.85 -4.37
N LYS A 550 20.28 -6.75 -3.53
CA LYS A 550 21.62 -6.62 -2.95
C LYS A 550 22.74 -6.80 -3.97
N ASP A 551 22.63 -7.72 -4.93
CA ASP A 551 23.60 -7.88 -6.02
C ASP A 551 23.70 -6.63 -6.90
N LEU A 552 22.57 -5.95 -7.14
CA LEU A 552 22.53 -4.67 -7.85
C LEU A 552 22.85 -3.45 -6.97
N GLY A 553 23.13 -3.65 -5.68
CA GLY A 553 23.61 -2.61 -4.77
C GLY A 553 22.59 -1.55 -4.34
N PHE A 554 21.30 -1.71 -4.67
CA PHE A 554 20.23 -0.85 -4.15
C PHE A 554 20.20 -0.89 -2.61
N THR A 555 19.61 0.14 -2.02
CA THR A 555 19.50 0.30 -0.56
C THR A 555 18.12 -0.04 -0.01
N HIS A 556 17.09 0.11 -0.85
CA HIS A 556 15.69 -0.09 -0.49
C HIS A 556 14.93 -0.78 -1.62
N VAL A 557 13.82 -1.44 -1.28
CA VAL A 557 12.72 -1.74 -2.22
C VAL A 557 11.53 -0.83 -1.91
N GLU A 558 10.78 -0.44 -2.94
CA GLU A 558 9.46 0.19 -2.79
C GLU A 558 8.41 -0.75 -3.37
N LEU A 559 7.53 -1.23 -2.49
CA LEU A 559 6.52 -2.23 -2.79
C LEU A 559 5.23 -1.54 -3.23
N MET A 560 4.80 -1.73 -4.49
CA MET A 560 3.46 -1.36 -4.93
C MET A 560 2.39 -2.03 -4.04
N PRO A 561 1.19 -1.44 -3.86
CA PRO A 561 0.39 -1.64 -2.65
C PRO A 561 0.09 -3.11 -2.32
N VAL A 562 0.70 -3.59 -1.22
CA VAL A 562 0.58 -4.99 -0.78
C VAL A 562 -0.70 -5.28 0.01
N ALA A 563 -1.46 -4.26 0.41
CA ALA A 563 -2.74 -4.40 1.12
C ALA A 563 -3.80 -5.09 0.23
N GLU A 564 -4.76 -5.81 0.83
CA GLU A 564 -5.69 -6.63 0.06
C GLU A 564 -6.65 -5.80 -0.81
N HIS A 565 -6.67 -6.13 -2.09
CA HIS A 565 -7.42 -5.45 -3.16
C HIS A 565 -8.12 -6.52 -4.04
N PRO A 566 -9.35 -6.31 -4.54
CA PRO A 566 -10.10 -7.36 -5.22
C PRO A 566 -9.61 -7.61 -6.66
N PHE A 567 -9.10 -6.58 -7.34
CA PHE A 567 -8.77 -6.62 -8.77
C PHE A 567 -7.27 -6.39 -9.02
N GLY A 568 -6.58 -7.38 -9.61
CA GLY A 568 -5.13 -7.31 -9.87
C GLY A 568 -4.73 -6.21 -10.85
N GLY A 569 -5.58 -5.90 -11.84
CA GLY A 569 -5.38 -4.79 -12.76
C GLY A 569 -5.59 -3.39 -12.15
N SER A 570 -5.75 -3.28 -10.83
CA SER A 570 -5.58 -2.02 -10.08
C SER A 570 -4.16 -1.83 -9.54
N TRP A 571 -3.29 -2.84 -9.72
CA TRP A 571 -1.90 -2.91 -9.23
C TRP A 571 -1.71 -2.74 -7.71
N GLY A 572 -2.82 -2.80 -6.95
CA GLY A 572 -2.88 -2.57 -5.52
C GLY A 572 -3.71 -1.34 -5.12
N TYR A 573 -3.83 -0.33 -5.98
CA TYR A 573 -4.39 0.98 -5.61
C TYR A 573 -5.90 1.01 -5.32
N GLN A 574 -6.63 -0.09 -5.53
CA GLN A 574 -8.05 -0.21 -5.09
C GLN A 574 -8.18 -1.13 -3.88
N VAL A 575 -7.60 -0.69 -2.76
CA VAL A 575 -7.56 -1.43 -1.48
C VAL A 575 -8.94 -1.61 -0.87
N THR A 576 -9.23 -2.81 -0.37
CA THR A 576 -10.43 -3.16 0.41
C THR A 576 -10.11 -3.69 1.81
N GLY A 577 -8.98 -4.40 1.98
CA GLY A 577 -8.53 -4.97 3.24
C GLY A 577 -7.27 -4.28 3.74
N PHE A 578 -7.43 -3.05 4.24
CA PHE A 578 -6.33 -2.17 4.64
C PHE A 578 -5.38 -2.77 5.69
N TYR A 579 -5.87 -3.69 6.52
CA TYR A 579 -5.10 -4.34 7.58
C TYR A 579 -4.61 -5.77 7.23
N ALA A 580 -4.74 -6.22 5.98
CA ALA A 580 -4.24 -7.52 5.52
C ALA A 580 -3.30 -7.37 4.32
N PRO A 581 -2.10 -7.99 4.31
CA PRO A 581 -1.36 -8.19 3.07
C PRO A 581 -2.11 -9.18 2.17
N THR A 582 -2.01 -8.99 0.84
CA THR A 582 -2.83 -9.73 -0.13
C THR A 582 -2.61 -11.23 -0.08
N ALA A 583 -3.70 -11.97 0.07
CA ALA A 583 -3.68 -13.43 0.19
C ALA A 583 -3.21 -14.15 -1.08
N ARG A 584 -3.08 -13.42 -2.21
CA ARG A 584 -2.52 -13.91 -3.49
C ARG A 584 -1.12 -14.53 -3.34
N LEU A 585 -0.31 -14.01 -2.42
CA LEU A 585 1.11 -14.37 -2.29
C LEU A 585 1.42 -15.20 -1.04
N GLY A 586 0.48 -15.37 -0.12
CA GLY A 586 0.66 -16.17 1.10
C GLY A 586 -0.15 -15.66 2.29
N THR A 587 0.33 -15.94 3.49
CA THR A 587 -0.22 -15.47 4.77
C THR A 587 0.53 -14.22 5.28
N PRO A 588 -0.02 -13.50 6.28
CA PRO A 588 0.69 -12.37 6.90
C PRO A 588 2.08 -12.71 7.43
N ASP A 589 2.28 -13.89 8.04
CA ASP A 589 3.58 -14.33 8.55
C ASP A 589 4.57 -14.70 7.43
N ASP A 590 4.07 -14.99 6.22
CA ASP A 590 4.90 -15.14 5.02
C ASP A 590 5.37 -13.78 4.50
N PHE A 591 4.53 -12.74 4.59
CA PHE A 591 4.93 -11.37 4.25
C PHE A 591 5.91 -10.79 5.29
N LYS A 592 5.69 -11.00 6.59
CA LYS A 592 6.66 -10.64 7.64
C LYS A 592 8.04 -11.28 7.36
N TYR A 593 8.06 -12.54 6.93
CA TYR A 593 9.29 -13.23 6.54
C TYR A 593 9.97 -12.68 5.28
N LEU A 594 9.22 -12.08 4.33
CA LEU A 594 9.83 -11.35 3.21
C LEU A 594 10.54 -10.08 3.70
N VAL A 595 9.92 -9.33 4.62
CA VAL A 595 10.51 -8.12 5.22
C VAL A 595 11.74 -8.49 6.07
N ASP A 596 11.63 -9.48 6.94
CA ASP A 596 12.73 -10.04 7.75
C ASP A 596 13.95 -10.45 6.88
N ALA A 597 13.69 -11.10 5.74
CA ALA A 597 14.74 -11.48 4.78
C ALA A 597 15.36 -10.29 4.02
N LEU A 598 14.63 -9.19 3.82
CA LEU A 598 15.15 -7.94 3.25
C LEU A 598 16.02 -7.20 4.29
N HIS A 599 15.55 -7.09 5.54
CA HIS A 599 16.30 -6.48 6.64
C HIS A 599 17.60 -7.25 6.95
N GLN A 600 17.57 -8.59 7.00
CA GLN A 600 18.77 -9.43 7.11
C GLN A 600 19.72 -9.31 5.89
N ALA A 601 19.20 -8.94 4.71
CA ALA A 601 20.02 -8.59 3.56
C ALA A 601 20.62 -7.17 3.66
N GLY A 602 20.14 -6.32 4.58
CA GLY A 602 20.51 -4.90 4.68
C GLY A 602 19.82 -4.03 3.63
N ILE A 603 18.58 -4.39 3.27
CA ILE A 603 17.73 -3.69 2.31
C ILE A 603 16.47 -3.20 3.05
N GLY A 604 16.21 -1.89 3.00
CA GLY A 604 15.03 -1.32 3.62
C GLY A 604 13.75 -1.53 2.81
N VAL A 605 12.60 -1.53 3.47
CA VAL A 605 11.30 -1.81 2.85
C VAL A 605 10.36 -0.60 2.95
N ILE A 606 10.10 0.03 1.80
CA ILE A 606 9.09 1.06 1.62
C ILE A 606 7.83 0.38 1.05
N MET A 607 6.65 0.83 1.45
CA MET A 607 5.36 0.36 0.96
C MET A 607 4.52 1.53 0.41
N ASP A 608 3.91 1.32 -0.75
CA ASP A 608 2.84 2.18 -1.23
C ASP A 608 1.59 2.04 -0.35
N TRP A 609 1.23 3.15 0.28
CA TRP A 609 0.10 3.28 1.17
C TRP A 609 -0.96 4.18 0.52
N VAL A 610 -2.23 3.73 0.54
CA VAL A 610 -3.30 4.29 -0.29
C VAL A 610 -4.43 4.89 0.58
N PRO A 611 -4.18 5.97 1.33
CA PRO A 611 -5.18 6.63 2.17
C PRO A 611 -6.10 7.58 1.38
N ALA A 612 -5.89 7.75 0.07
CA ALA A 612 -6.63 8.71 -0.74
C ALA A 612 -8.09 8.28 -0.98
N HIS A 613 -8.32 7.00 -1.31
CA HIS A 613 -9.63 6.50 -1.72
C HIS A 613 -9.79 4.99 -1.51
N PHE A 614 -11.02 4.49 -1.71
CA PHE A 614 -11.35 3.06 -1.71
C PHE A 614 -12.44 2.73 -2.77
N PRO A 615 -12.57 1.48 -3.25
CA PRO A 615 -13.54 1.12 -4.29
C PRO A 615 -14.97 0.95 -3.73
N ARG A 616 -15.97 0.90 -4.64
CA ARG A 616 -17.41 0.86 -4.31
C ARG A 616 -17.95 -0.53 -3.96
N ASP A 617 -17.09 -1.47 -3.60
CA ASP A 617 -17.46 -2.86 -3.31
C ASP A 617 -18.49 -2.97 -2.16
N GLU A 618 -19.70 -3.45 -2.47
CA GLU A 618 -20.84 -3.56 -1.53
C GLU A 618 -20.60 -4.51 -0.34
N TRP A 619 -19.53 -5.30 -0.38
CA TRP A 619 -19.08 -6.19 0.69
C TRP A 619 -17.95 -5.58 1.54
N ALA A 620 -17.36 -4.46 1.11
CA ALA A 620 -16.26 -3.75 1.78
C ALA A 620 -16.80 -2.48 2.47
N LEU A 621 -16.05 -1.36 2.44
CA LEU A 621 -16.33 -0.14 3.23
C LEU A 621 -17.51 0.72 2.73
N ALA A 622 -17.92 0.60 1.47
CA ALA A 622 -18.91 1.49 0.84
C ALA A 622 -20.31 1.39 1.49
N GLU A 623 -20.85 2.51 1.96
CA GLU A 623 -22.05 2.63 2.79
C GLU A 623 -22.09 1.60 3.94
N PHE A 624 -20.96 1.34 4.61
CA PHE A 624 -20.73 0.15 5.45
C PHE A 624 -21.94 -0.30 6.28
N ASP A 625 -22.48 0.60 7.11
CA ASP A 625 -23.62 0.33 8.00
C ASP A 625 -25.01 0.77 7.45
N GLY A 626 -25.08 1.08 6.15
CA GLY A 626 -26.29 1.51 5.44
C GLY A 626 -26.42 3.03 5.27
N ARG A 627 -25.33 3.77 5.50
CA ARG A 627 -25.13 5.20 5.19
C ARG A 627 -23.65 5.44 4.86
N PRO A 628 -23.30 6.58 4.24
CA PRO A 628 -21.93 7.10 4.25
C PRO A 628 -21.32 7.03 5.66
N LEU A 629 -20.22 6.27 5.79
CA LEU A 629 -19.56 5.97 7.06
C LEU A 629 -18.06 6.24 6.99
N TYR A 630 -17.39 5.64 6.01
CA TYR A 630 -15.97 5.84 5.71
C TYR A 630 -15.77 6.93 4.66
N GLU A 631 -16.73 7.06 3.75
CA GLU A 631 -16.82 8.12 2.75
C GLU A 631 -17.56 9.37 3.28
N HIS A 632 -17.20 10.53 2.75
CA HIS A 632 -17.78 11.80 3.18
C HIS A 632 -19.26 11.95 2.77
N SER A 633 -20.10 12.50 3.66
CA SER A 633 -21.56 12.54 3.48
C SER A 633 -22.11 13.57 2.48
N ASP A 634 -21.37 14.63 2.13
CA ASP A 634 -21.68 15.50 0.97
C ASP A 634 -21.25 14.80 -0.32
N PRO A 635 -22.17 14.48 -1.27
CA PRO A 635 -21.85 13.78 -2.51
C PRO A 635 -20.81 14.46 -3.40
N LEU A 636 -20.57 15.77 -3.24
CA LEU A 636 -19.54 16.50 -4.00
C LEU A 636 -18.11 16.18 -3.50
N ARG A 637 -17.97 15.78 -2.23
CA ARG A 637 -16.71 15.33 -1.59
C ARG A 637 -16.62 13.81 -1.44
N ALA A 638 -17.65 13.05 -1.79
CA ALA A 638 -17.71 11.62 -1.49
C ALA A 638 -16.90 10.72 -2.43
N ALA A 639 -16.44 11.24 -3.58
CA ALA A 639 -15.94 10.41 -4.68
C ALA A 639 -15.04 11.15 -5.67
N HIS A 640 -13.96 10.49 -6.09
CA HIS A 640 -13.20 10.85 -7.28
C HIS A 640 -14.02 10.48 -8.55
N PRO A 641 -14.39 11.45 -9.40
CA PRO A 641 -15.31 11.20 -10.51
C PRO A 641 -14.67 10.39 -11.65
N ASP A 642 -13.40 10.64 -11.97
CA ASP A 642 -12.68 9.97 -13.07
C ASP A 642 -12.35 8.50 -12.76
N TRP A 643 -12.10 8.19 -11.48
CA TRP A 643 -11.69 6.85 -11.04
C TRP A 643 -12.87 5.97 -10.61
N GLY A 644 -14.04 6.57 -10.38
CA GLY A 644 -15.23 5.87 -9.91
C GLY A 644 -15.14 5.36 -8.46
N THR A 645 -14.13 5.76 -7.70
CA THR A 645 -13.90 5.35 -6.30
C THR A 645 -14.64 6.26 -5.30
N LEU A 646 -14.39 6.09 -4.01
CA LEU A 646 -14.91 6.89 -2.90
C LEU A 646 -13.74 7.53 -2.12
N GLU A 647 -13.90 8.81 -1.76
CA GLU A 647 -12.94 9.57 -0.95
C GLU A 647 -13.25 9.40 0.55
N PHE A 648 -12.22 9.26 1.40
CA PHE A 648 -12.40 9.11 2.85
C PHE A 648 -12.86 10.41 3.53
N ASP A 649 -13.71 10.29 4.55
CA ASP A 649 -14.07 11.40 5.44
C ASP A 649 -12.96 11.69 6.45
N PHE A 650 -11.89 12.36 6.01
CA PHE A 650 -10.75 12.73 6.86
C PHE A 650 -11.12 13.61 8.07
N GLY A 651 -12.26 14.31 8.01
CA GLY A 651 -12.75 15.14 9.12
C GLY A 651 -13.37 14.30 10.23
N ARG A 652 -13.88 13.11 9.89
CA ARG A 652 -14.48 12.18 10.84
C ARG A 652 -13.42 11.48 11.69
N ARG A 653 -13.60 11.57 13.01
CA ARG A 653 -12.65 11.10 14.04
C ARG A 653 -12.25 9.63 13.86
N GLU A 654 -13.23 8.77 13.69
CA GLU A 654 -13.04 7.32 13.65
C GLU A 654 -12.41 6.87 12.33
N VAL A 655 -12.73 7.56 11.23
CA VAL A 655 -12.15 7.32 9.88
C VAL A 655 -10.70 7.80 9.83
N ARG A 656 -10.43 9.00 10.33
CA ARG A 656 -9.06 9.52 10.48
C ARG A 656 -8.22 8.59 11.36
N ASN A 657 -8.77 8.09 12.47
CA ASN A 657 -8.09 7.14 13.34
C ASN A 657 -7.88 5.77 12.68
N PHE A 658 -8.84 5.28 11.88
CA PHE A 658 -8.69 4.06 11.08
C PHE A 658 -7.51 4.16 10.12
N LEU A 659 -7.27 5.33 9.50
CA LEU A 659 -6.12 5.56 8.62
C LEU A 659 -4.81 5.81 9.40
N VAL A 660 -4.79 6.67 10.42
CA VAL A 660 -3.57 6.95 11.22
C VAL A 660 -3.06 5.67 11.91
N ALA A 661 -3.96 4.85 12.46
CA ALA A 661 -3.59 3.55 13.01
C ALA A 661 -3.20 2.53 11.93
N ASN A 662 -3.63 2.68 10.67
CA ASN A 662 -3.20 1.79 9.59
C ASN A 662 -1.76 2.10 9.14
N ALA A 663 -1.36 3.37 9.08
CA ALA A 663 0.03 3.76 8.86
C ALA A 663 0.94 3.18 9.97
N LEU A 664 0.54 3.31 11.23
CA LEU A 664 1.28 2.70 12.36
C LEU A 664 1.31 1.17 12.29
N TYR A 665 0.21 0.52 11.91
CA TYR A 665 0.10 -0.94 11.82
C TYR A 665 1.15 -1.54 10.89
N TRP A 666 1.36 -0.98 9.70
CA TRP A 666 2.40 -1.46 8.78
C TRP A 666 3.81 -1.29 9.35
N CYS A 667 4.09 -0.15 9.99
CA CYS A 667 5.40 0.13 10.59
C CYS A 667 5.69 -0.67 11.89
N GLU A 668 4.67 -1.02 12.68
CA GLU A 668 4.82 -1.73 13.96
C GLU A 668 4.63 -3.26 13.85
N GLU A 669 3.66 -3.76 13.08
CA GLU A 669 3.38 -5.20 12.98
C GLU A 669 4.16 -5.88 11.85
N PHE A 670 4.49 -5.14 10.79
CA PHE A 670 5.24 -5.62 9.61
C PHE A 670 6.61 -4.95 9.46
N HIS A 671 7.06 -4.17 10.46
CA HIS A 671 8.37 -3.51 10.55
C HIS A 671 8.73 -2.55 9.39
N ILE A 672 7.79 -2.22 8.51
CA ILE A 672 7.98 -1.40 7.30
C ILE A 672 8.75 -0.11 7.60
N ASP A 673 9.80 0.16 6.82
CA ASP A 673 10.72 1.29 6.98
C ASP A 673 10.21 2.57 6.32
N GLY A 674 9.25 2.49 5.41
CA GLY A 674 8.68 3.69 4.82
C GLY A 674 7.31 3.53 4.19
N LEU A 675 6.59 4.65 4.09
CA LEU A 675 5.28 4.73 3.45
C LEU A 675 5.33 5.78 2.31
N ARG A 676 5.12 5.34 1.07
CA ARG A 676 4.94 6.22 -0.10
C ARG A 676 3.44 6.44 -0.31
N VAL A 677 3.00 7.69 -0.34
CA VAL A 677 1.60 8.06 -0.56
C VAL A 677 1.43 8.54 -1.99
N ASP A 678 0.58 7.82 -2.72
CA ASP A 678 0.16 8.16 -4.08
C ASP A 678 -0.82 9.34 -4.12
N ALA A 679 -0.81 10.10 -5.21
CA ALA A 679 -1.83 11.08 -5.56
C ALA A 679 -2.23 12.04 -4.42
N VAL A 680 -1.28 12.53 -3.63
CA VAL A 680 -1.55 13.42 -2.48
C VAL A 680 -2.32 14.68 -2.91
N ALA A 681 -2.15 15.11 -4.16
CA ALA A 681 -2.93 16.18 -4.78
C ALA A 681 -4.45 15.89 -4.82
N SER A 682 -4.89 14.64 -4.96
CA SER A 682 -6.32 14.27 -4.94
C SER A 682 -6.94 14.42 -3.55
N MET A 683 -6.13 14.22 -2.51
CA MET A 683 -6.53 14.42 -1.12
C MET A 683 -6.57 15.91 -0.76
N LEU A 684 -5.58 16.69 -1.19
CA LEU A 684 -5.39 18.09 -0.81
C LEU A 684 -6.40 19.06 -1.41
N TYR A 685 -7.09 18.70 -2.50
CA TYR A 685 -7.88 19.65 -3.31
C TYR A 685 -9.33 19.23 -3.52
N LEU A 686 -10.25 20.06 -3.02
CA LEU A 686 -11.70 19.89 -3.16
C LEU A 686 -12.18 20.05 -4.62
N ASP A 687 -11.36 20.65 -5.49
CA ASP A 687 -11.59 20.80 -6.94
C ASP A 687 -10.86 19.75 -7.79
N TYR A 688 -10.17 18.77 -7.19
CA TYR A 688 -9.46 17.73 -7.94
C TYR A 688 -10.42 16.93 -8.83
N SER A 689 -10.09 16.86 -10.13
CA SER A 689 -10.92 16.26 -11.20
C SER A 689 -12.39 16.75 -11.26
N ARG A 690 -12.69 17.99 -10.83
CA ARG A 690 -14.06 18.50 -10.74
C ARG A 690 -14.25 19.82 -11.51
N GLU A 691 -15.21 19.85 -12.41
CA GLU A 691 -15.58 21.05 -13.18
C GLU A 691 -16.23 22.13 -12.27
N PRO A 692 -16.22 23.42 -12.67
CA PRO A 692 -16.86 24.49 -11.92
C PRO A 692 -18.33 24.21 -11.59
N GLY A 693 -18.65 24.14 -10.29
CA GLY A 693 -19.98 23.80 -9.77
C GLY A 693 -20.18 22.32 -9.41
N GLN A 694 -19.20 21.44 -9.66
CA GLN A 694 -19.15 20.07 -9.13
C GLN A 694 -18.45 19.97 -7.77
N TRP A 695 -17.95 21.09 -7.24
CA TRP A 695 -17.27 21.18 -5.95
C TRP A 695 -17.72 22.41 -5.15
N ARG A 696 -17.24 22.52 -3.90
CA ARG A 696 -17.49 23.66 -2.99
C ARG A 696 -16.19 24.05 -2.27
N PRO A 697 -15.93 25.35 -2.05
CA PRO A 697 -14.78 25.79 -1.28
C PRO A 697 -14.89 25.43 0.19
N ASN A 698 -13.73 25.44 0.87
CA ASN A 698 -13.62 25.29 2.31
C ASN A 698 -14.22 26.50 3.08
N GLU A 699 -14.25 26.42 4.42
CA GLU A 699 -14.80 27.48 5.28
C GLU A 699 -14.05 28.83 5.23
N HIS A 700 -12.92 28.90 4.53
CA HIS A 700 -12.16 30.14 4.28
C HIS A 700 -12.32 30.65 2.83
N GLY A 701 -13.10 29.97 1.98
CA GLY A 701 -13.31 30.30 0.58
C GLY A 701 -12.25 29.78 -0.38
N GLY A 702 -11.27 29.01 0.11
CA GLY A 702 -10.23 28.36 -0.68
C GLY A 702 -10.65 26.98 -1.19
N ARG A 703 -9.75 26.31 -1.93
CA ARG A 703 -9.99 24.97 -2.52
C ARG A 703 -9.34 23.83 -1.74
N GLU A 704 -8.63 24.16 -0.68
CA GLU A 704 -7.79 23.24 0.09
C GLU A 704 -8.67 22.40 1.01
N ASN A 705 -8.47 21.09 0.98
CA ASN A 705 -9.18 20.13 1.79
C ASN A 705 -8.58 20.11 3.21
N LEU A 706 -9.02 21.04 4.05
CA LEU A 706 -8.46 21.27 5.39
C LEU A 706 -8.43 20.01 6.27
N ASP A 707 -9.44 19.14 6.12
CA ASP A 707 -9.53 17.84 6.80
C ASP A 707 -8.38 16.89 6.39
N ALA A 708 -8.08 16.81 5.10
CA ALA A 708 -6.97 15.99 4.58
C ALA A 708 -5.60 16.57 4.96
N VAL A 709 -5.43 17.89 4.94
CA VAL A 709 -4.21 18.57 5.43
C VAL A 709 -3.95 18.22 6.90
N ALA A 710 -4.98 18.31 7.75
CA ALA A 710 -4.87 17.96 9.16
C ALA A 710 -4.57 16.47 9.37
N PHE A 711 -5.21 15.57 8.61
CA PHE A 711 -4.95 14.14 8.64
C PHE A 711 -3.49 13.80 8.25
N LEU A 712 -2.97 14.35 7.15
CA LEU A 712 -1.60 14.11 6.71
C LEU A 712 -0.58 14.61 7.75
N GLN A 713 -0.85 15.75 8.38
CA GLN A 713 -0.04 16.28 9.48
C GLN A 713 -0.08 15.39 10.74
N GLU A 714 -1.26 14.88 11.11
CA GLU A 714 -1.43 13.96 12.25
C GLU A 714 -0.76 12.61 12.00
N MET A 715 -0.90 12.06 10.79
CA MET A 715 -0.28 10.82 10.33
C MET A 715 1.24 10.92 10.41
N ASN A 716 1.85 11.87 9.70
CA ASN A 716 3.30 12.05 9.69
C ASN A 716 3.84 12.27 11.11
N ALA A 717 3.30 13.23 11.87
CA ALA A 717 3.76 13.54 13.23
C ALA A 717 3.57 12.37 14.22
N THR A 718 2.65 11.45 13.95
CA THR A 718 2.44 10.24 14.76
C THR A 718 3.39 9.12 14.37
N VAL A 719 3.60 8.86 13.08
CA VAL A 719 4.57 7.86 12.57
C VAL A 719 5.99 8.17 13.05
N TYR A 720 6.51 9.39 12.80
CA TYR A 720 7.86 9.77 13.23
C TYR A 720 8.08 9.74 14.75
N ARG A 721 7.00 9.89 15.55
CA ARG A 721 7.05 9.80 17.02
C ARG A 721 7.02 8.34 17.51
N ARG A 722 6.21 7.49 16.89
CA ARG A 722 6.01 6.09 17.30
C ARG A 722 7.10 5.17 16.81
N VAL A 723 7.56 5.39 15.57
CA VAL A 723 8.50 4.52 14.88
C VAL A 723 9.66 5.35 14.29
N PRO A 724 10.64 5.77 15.10
CA PRO A 724 11.78 6.55 14.62
C PRO A 724 12.57 5.87 13.51
N GLY A 725 13.12 6.68 12.59
CA GLY A 725 13.87 6.22 11.43
C GLY A 725 13.01 5.79 10.23
N VAL A 726 11.69 5.63 10.39
CA VAL A 726 10.78 5.44 9.25
C VAL A 726 10.77 6.68 8.36
N VAL A 727 10.69 6.51 7.04
CA VAL A 727 10.56 7.60 6.06
C VAL A 727 9.18 7.64 5.43
N THR A 728 8.59 8.83 5.30
CA THR A 728 7.35 9.03 4.54
C THR A 728 7.63 9.79 3.25
N VAL A 729 7.10 9.31 2.13
CA VAL A 729 7.32 9.85 0.79
C VAL A 729 5.98 10.29 0.20
N ALA A 730 5.94 11.44 -0.47
CA ALA A 730 4.74 11.93 -1.15
C ALA A 730 4.93 12.03 -2.67
N GLU A 731 4.02 11.46 -3.45
CA GLU A 731 3.74 11.94 -4.80
C GLU A 731 2.71 13.07 -4.69
N GLU A 732 3.14 14.28 -5.06
CA GLU A 732 2.31 15.47 -5.01
C GLU A 732 2.60 16.30 -6.27
N SER A 733 1.80 16.06 -7.30
CA SER A 733 2.00 16.54 -8.68
C SER A 733 1.63 18.02 -8.90
N THR A 734 1.37 18.79 -7.83
CA THR A 734 1.21 20.25 -7.88
C THR A 734 2.37 20.97 -7.17
N ALA A 735 2.20 22.28 -6.96
CA ALA A 735 3.15 23.14 -6.28
C ALA A 735 2.69 23.46 -4.84
N TRP A 736 2.36 22.44 -4.03
CA TRP A 736 2.03 22.66 -2.62
C TRP A 736 3.26 23.14 -1.83
N ASP A 737 3.08 24.12 -0.96
CA ASP A 737 4.16 24.81 -0.22
C ASP A 737 4.57 24.05 1.06
N GLY A 738 5.61 23.22 0.98
CA GLY A 738 6.21 22.54 2.13
C GLY A 738 5.63 21.17 2.43
N VAL A 739 5.61 20.31 1.42
CA VAL A 739 5.23 18.89 1.55
C VAL A 739 6.17 18.17 2.52
N THR A 740 7.47 18.37 2.36
CA THR A 740 8.55 17.79 3.20
C THR A 740 8.94 18.66 4.39
N ARG A 741 8.26 19.80 4.58
CA ARG A 741 8.49 20.70 5.71
C ARG A 741 7.85 20.12 6.97
N ALA A 742 8.55 20.18 8.11
CA ALA A 742 8.01 19.74 9.40
C ALA A 742 6.69 20.43 9.76
N THR A 743 5.74 19.68 10.35
CA THR A 743 4.34 20.11 10.55
C THR A 743 4.18 21.36 11.42
N HIS A 744 5.08 21.58 12.37
CA HIS A 744 5.07 22.73 13.27
C HIS A 744 5.72 23.99 12.65
N HIS A 745 6.42 23.88 11.52
CA HIS A 745 6.92 25.02 10.76
C HIS A 745 5.85 25.52 9.79
N ARG A 746 5.48 26.81 9.88
CA ARG A 746 4.54 27.44 8.95
C ARG A 746 5.24 27.98 7.71
N GLY A 747 4.69 27.71 6.53
CA GLY A 747 5.14 28.24 5.25
C GLY A 747 4.59 29.64 4.94
N PRO A 748 5.06 30.29 3.85
CA PRO A 748 4.47 31.52 3.32
C PRO A 748 2.97 31.41 3.00
N SER A 749 2.48 30.21 2.68
CA SER A 749 1.04 29.90 2.52
C SER A 749 0.22 30.04 3.81
N GLY A 750 0.85 30.14 4.98
CA GLY A 750 0.20 30.21 6.31
C GLY A 750 -0.11 28.85 6.95
N PHE A 751 -0.13 27.78 6.16
CA PHE A 751 -0.22 26.39 6.63
C PHE A 751 1.06 25.94 7.33
N GLY A 752 0.93 24.96 8.23
CA GLY A 752 2.07 24.11 8.61
C GLY A 752 2.49 23.22 7.44
N GLY A 753 3.73 22.75 7.42
CA GLY A 753 4.15 21.74 6.44
C GLY A 753 3.33 20.45 6.54
N LEU A 754 3.31 19.61 5.50
CA LEU A 754 2.59 18.33 5.55
C LEU A 754 3.34 17.28 6.37
N GLY A 755 4.65 17.46 6.58
CA GLY A 755 5.48 16.63 7.45
C GLY A 755 6.07 15.39 6.80
N PHE A 756 6.05 15.26 5.48
CA PHE A 756 6.71 14.15 4.79
C PHE A 756 8.23 14.22 4.95
N GLY A 757 8.91 13.09 4.81
CA GLY A 757 10.38 13.03 4.79
C GLY A 757 10.94 13.41 3.42
N LEU A 758 10.28 12.94 2.35
CA LEU A 758 10.68 13.13 0.95
C LEU A 758 9.46 13.41 0.04
N LYS A 759 9.69 14.03 -1.13
CA LYS A 759 8.69 14.24 -2.21
C LYS A 759 9.23 13.73 -3.55
N TRP A 760 8.40 13.08 -4.36
CA TRP A 760 8.73 12.74 -5.75
C TRP A 760 8.83 13.99 -6.63
N ASN A 761 9.94 14.14 -7.35
CA ASN A 761 10.19 15.26 -8.25
C ASN A 761 9.58 15.01 -9.64
N MET A 762 8.25 15.12 -9.72
CA MET A 762 7.50 14.91 -10.97
C MET A 762 7.89 15.91 -12.08
N GLY A 763 8.35 17.11 -11.72
CA GLY A 763 8.87 18.10 -12.67
C GLY A 763 10.18 17.64 -13.32
N TRP A 764 11.18 17.27 -12.52
CA TRP A 764 12.43 16.69 -13.02
C TRP A 764 12.19 15.43 -13.87
N MET A 765 11.25 14.56 -13.46
CA MET A 765 10.92 13.35 -14.20
C MET A 765 10.38 13.71 -15.60
N HIS A 766 9.41 14.63 -15.68
CA HIS A 766 8.81 15.05 -16.94
C HIS A 766 9.82 15.77 -17.85
N ASP A 767 10.46 16.82 -17.33
CA ASP A 767 11.43 17.66 -18.05
C ASP A 767 12.59 16.79 -18.62
N SER A 768 13.13 15.87 -17.81
CA SER A 768 14.29 15.08 -18.21
C SER A 768 13.94 13.91 -19.14
N LEU A 769 12.74 13.34 -19.06
CA LEU A 769 12.26 12.33 -20.02
C LEU A 769 11.87 12.95 -21.36
N GLU A 770 11.26 14.14 -21.39
CA GLU A 770 10.98 14.85 -22.66
C GLU A 770 12.29 15.19 -23.38
N TYR A 771 13.26 15.81 -22.70
CA TYR A 771 14.59 16.10 -23.23
C TYR A 771 15.28 14.86 -23.81
N MET A 772 15.24 13.74 -23.09
CA MET A 772 15.86 12.50 -23.54
C MET A 772 15.12 11.85 -24.71
N SER A 773 13.80 12.04 -24.84
CA SER A 773 13.03 11.55 -26.00
C SER A 773 13.38 12.26 -27.31
N HIS A 774 13.82 13.52 -27.23
CA HIS A 774 14.17 14.30 -28.39
C HIS A 774 15.45 13.79 -29.08
N ASP A 775 15.41 13.71 -30.41
CA ASP A 775 16.58 13.45 -31.25
C ASP A 775 17.74 14.38 -30.83
N PRO A 776 18.98 13.87 -30.69
CA PRO A 776 20.12 14.67 -30.25
C PRO A 776 20.35 15.97 -31.03
N ILE A 777 19.94 16.09 -32.30
CA ILE A 777 20.08 17.34 -33.06
C ILE A 777 19.10 18.44 -32.58
N HIS A 778 17.99 18.06 -31.96
CA HIS A 778 16.96 18.96 -31.44
C HIS A 778 17.17 19.34 -29.97
N ARG A 779 17.81 18.48 -29.16
CA ARG A 779 18.05 18.68 -27.72
C ARG A 779 18.59 20.06 -27.34
N LYS A 780 19.35 20.72 -28.20
CA LYS A 780 19.83 22.10 -27.98
C LYS A 780 18.73 23.17 -27.87
N TYR A 781 17.55 22.95 -28.44
CA TYR A 781 16.38 23.83 -28.28
C TYR A 781 15.67 23.61 -26.94
N HIS A 782 16.01 22.53 -26.26
CA HIS A 782 15.36 21.93 -25.10
C HIS A 782 16.30 21.85 -23.87
N HIS A 783 17.55 22.31 -24.01
CA HIS A 783 18.61 22.22 -23.00
C HIS A 783 18.24 22.82 -21.63
N GLY A 784 17.27 23.73 -21.59
CA GLY A 784 16.73 24.30 -20.35
C GLY A 784 16.02 23.28 -19.45
N GLU A 785 15.33 22.29 -20.02
CA GLU A 785 14.55 21.27 -19.29
C GLU A 785 15.41 20.55 -18.23
N MET A 786 16.56 20.01 -18.66
CA MET A 786 17.57 19.36 -17.80
C MET A 786 18.25 20.29 -16.78
N THR A 787 18.00 21.59 -16.82
CA THR A 787 18.53 22.57 -15.85
C THR A 787 17.46 23.16 -14.94
N PHE A 788 16.19 23.08 -15.33
CA PHE A 788 15.11 23.79 -14.67
C PHE A 788 14.79 23.23 -13.28
N SER A 789 14.94 21.91 -13.10
CA SER A 789 14.94 21.24 -11.79
C SER A 789 15.80 21.96 -10.74
N MET A 790 17.00 22.40 -11.12
CA MET A 790 17.96 23.05 -10.22
C MET A 790 17.55 24.45 -9.77
N VAL A 791 16.49 25.04 -10.35
CA VAL A 791 15.89 26.29 -9.87
C VAL A 791 15.10 26.06 -8.57
N TYR A 792 14.56 24.86 -8.37
CA TYR A 792 13.71 24.50 -7.22
C TYR A 792 14.16 23.26 -6.44
N ALA A 793 15.27 22.59 -6.82
CA ALA A 793 15.77 21.36 -6.19
C ALA A 793 16.01 21.41 -4.67
N TYR A 794 15.98 22.60 -4.05
CA TYR A 794 16.15 22.83 -2.61
C TYR A 794 14.90 23.39 -1.90
N SER A 795 13.72 23.40 -2.56
CA SER A 795 12.46 23.77 -1.89
C SER A 795 11.81 22.62 -1.11
N GLU A 796 12.14 21.37 -1.46
CA GLU A 796 11.65 20.14 -0.84
C GLU A 796 12.76 19.07 -0.87
N ASN A 797 12.67 18.05 -0.03
CA ASN A 797 13.61 16.92 -0.04
C ASN A 797 13.23 15.93 -1.15
N TYR A 798 13.90 15.98 -2.31
CA TYR A 798 13.43 15.24 -3.49
C TYR A 798 13.94 13.80 -3.64
N VAL A 799 13.03 12.90 -4.04
CA VAL A 799 13.31 11.69 -4.82
C VAL A 799 13.18 12.05 -6.31
N LEU A 800 14.00 11.43 -7.15
CA LEU A 800 13.95 11.47 -8.61
C LEU A 800 13.34 10.14 -9.08
N PRO A 801 12.03 10.08 -9.39
CA PRO A 801 11.36 8.82 -9.72
C PRO A 801 11.42 8.51 -11.21
N ILE A 802 11.69 7.25 -11.54
CA ILE A 802 11.36 6.63 -12.83
C ILE A 802 10.55 5.38 -12.54
N SER A 803 9.27 5.60 -12.26
CA SER A 803 8.36 4.63 -11.66
C SER A 803 7.59 3.80 -12.69
N HIS A 804 6.82 2.83 -12.19
CA HIS A 804 5.93 1.95 -12.96
C HIS A 804 5.03 2.71 -13.94
N ASP A 805 4.52 3.85 -13.50
CA ASP A 805 3.53 4.66 -14.20
C ASP A 805 4.11 5.32 -15.46
N GLU A 806 5.44 5.45 -15.56
CA GLU A 806 6.12 5.99 -16.75
C GLU A 806 6.41 4.95 -17.83
N VAL A 807 6.20 3.66 -17.59
CA VAL A 807 6.55 2.56 -18.52
C VAL A 807 5.36 1.69 -18.93
N VAL A 808 4.17 2.32 -18.97
CA VAL A 808 2.86 1.72 -19.28
C VAL A 808 2.02 2.63 -20.19
N HIS A 809 0.81 2.19 -20.55
CA HIS A 809 -0.25 3.00 -21.17
C HIS A 809 0.14 3.69 -22.50
N GLY A 810 1.09 3.15 -23.26
CA GLY A 810 1.57 3.74 -24.51
C GLY A 810 2.72 4.74 -24.34
N LYS A 811 3.22 4.95 -23.12
CA LYS A 811 4.39 5.81 -22.84
C LYS A 811 5.74 5.18 -23.26
N GLY A 812 5.78 3.88 -23.54
CA GLY A 812 7.00 3.11 -23.81
C GLY A 812 7.88 2.85 -22.59
N SER A 813 8.62 1.75 -22.62
CA SER A 813 9.71 1.45 -21.67
C SER A 813 10.82 2.50 -21.72
N LEU A 814 11.63 2.60 -20.67
CA LEU A 814 12.66 3.64 -20.55
C LEU A 814 13.68 3.60 -21.69
N VAL A 815 14.05 2.41 -22.20
CA VAL A 815 14.94 2.29 -23.37
C VAL A 815 14.23 2.66 -24.68
N SER A 816 12.93 2.38 -24.81
CA SER A 816 12.15 2.66 -26.02
C SER A 816 11.71 4.12 -26.15
N LYS A 817 11.76 4.91 -25.07
CA LYS A 817 11.67 6.38 -25.13
C LYS A 817 12.87 7.00 -25.85
N MET A 818 14.02 6.33 -25.86
CA MET A 818 15.26 6.89 -26.37
C MET A 818 15.30 6.91 -27.91
N PRO A 819 15.86 7.95 -28.54
CA PRO A 819 16.01 8.04 -30.00
C PRO A 819 17.25 7.28 -30.50
N GLY A 820 17.24 6.95 -31.80
CA GLY A 820 18.37 6.37 -32.53
C GLY A 820 18.22 4.89 -32.87
N ASP A 821 19.33 4.25 -33.23
CA ASP A 821 19.41 2.79 -33.35
C ASP A 821 19.53 2.09 -31.98
N TRP A 822 19.46 0.76 -31.95
CA TRP A 822 19.49 -0.02 -30.69
C TRP A 822 20.76 0.19 -29.84
N TRP A 823 21.91 0.54 -30.44
CA TRP A 823 23.11 0.91 -29.67
C TRP A 823 22.93 2.33 -29.08
N GLN A 824 22.45 3.28 -29.89
CA GLN A 824 22.18 4.66 -29.44
C GLN A 824 21.10 4.72 -28.34
N GLN A 825 20.06 3.89 -28.43
CA GLN A 825 19.01 3.80 -27.40
C GLN A 825 19.57 3.38 -26.05
N ARG A 826 20.42 2.33 -26.02
CA ARG A 826 21.10 1.92 -24.78
C ARG A 826 22.13 2.94 -24.31
N ALA A 827 22.87 3.58 -25.21
CA ALA A 827 23.84 4.61 -24.83
C ALA A 827 23.14 5.81 -24.15
N ASN A 828 22.05 6.32 -24.75
CA ASN A 828 21.17 7.32 -24.14
C ASN A 828 20.66 6.88 -22.75
N LEU A 829 20.13 5.67 -22.62
CA LEU A 829 19.66 5.12 -21.34
C LEU A 829 20.78 5.09 -20.28
N ARG A 830 21.94 4.54 -20.62
CA ARG A 830 23.08 4.46 -19.70
C ARG A 830 23.55 5.85 -19.26
N ALA A 831 23.67 6.79 -20.18
CA ALA A 831 24.03 8.18 -19.90
C ALA A 831 23.00 8.87 -19.00
N TYR A 832 21.71 8.61 -19.22
CA TYR A 832 20.60 9.15 -18.43
C TYR A 832 20.57 8.61 -17.01
N LEU A 833 20.70 7.29 -16.82
CA LEU A 833 20.78 6.68 -15.48
C LEU A 833 21.98 7.22 -14.69
N ALA A 834 23.14 7.35 -15.32
CA ALA A 834 24.33 7.94 -14.69
C ALA A 834 24.22 9.46 -14.46
N TYR A 835 23.36 10.18 -15.20
CA TYR A 835 23.00 11.56 -14.89
C TYR A 835 22.06 11.62 -13.67
N MET A 836 20.98 10.84 -13.68
CA MET A 836 19.99 10.70 -12.59
C MET A 836 20.62 10.31 -11.24
N TRP A 837 21.55 9.36 -11.23
CA TRP A 837 22.30 8.96 -10.02
C TRP A 837 23.28 10.03 -9.51
N SER A 838 23.48 11.12 -10.26
CA SER A 838 24.42 12.20 -9.92
C SER A 838 23.78 13.57 -9.75
N HIS A 839 22.58 13.78 -10.30
CA HIS A 839 21.74 14.94 -10.01
C HIS A 839 21.36 14.96 -8.51
N PRO A 840 21.26 16.13 -7.86
CA PRO A 840 20.78 16.23 -6.48
C PRO A 840 19.38 15.64 -6.31
N GLY A 841 19.23 14.81 -5.29
CA GLY A 841 18.01 14.05 -4.98
C GLY A 841 18.29 12.55 -4.87
N LYS A 842 17.34 11.82 -4.28
CA LYS A 842 17.41 10.36 -4.09
C LYS A 842 16.89 9.61 -5.33
N GLN A 843 17.21 8.33 -5.50
CA GLN A 843 16.92 7.60 -6.74
C GLN A 843 15.81 6.56 -6.55
N LEU A 844 14.86 6.50 -7.49
CA LEU A 844 13.91 5.39 -7.61
C LEU A 844 13.81 4.91 -9.06
N LEU A 845 13.98 3.61 -9.29
CA LEU A 845 13.87 2.98 -10.61
C LEU A 845 12.99 1.72 -10.55
N PHE A 846 12.00 1.64 -11.43
CA PHE A 846 11.12 0.48 -11.54
C PHE A 846 11.76 -0.72 -12.22
N MET A 847 11.32 -1.92 -11.83
CA MET A 847 11.73 -3.20 -12.41
C MET A 847 11.58 -3.28 -13.95
N GLY A 848 12.50 -4.01 -14.57
CA GLY A 848 12.64 -4.15 -16.03
C GLY A 848 13.50 -3.04 -16.67
N GLN A 849 13.60 -1.86 -16.05
CA GLN A 849 14.35 -0.75 -16.64
C GLN A 849 15.86 -0.89 -16.39
N GLU A 850 16.26 -1.59 -15.32
CA GLU A 850 17.65 -1.83 -14.93
C GLU A 850 18.44 -2.69 -15.94
N PHE A 851 17.75 -3.50 -16.75
CA PHE A 851 18.34 -4.29 -17.83
C PHE A 851 17.85 -3.88 -19.24
N ALA A 852 17.28 -2.68 -19.38
CA ALA A 852 16.79 -2.15 -20.65
C ALA A 852 15.76 -3.07 -21.35
N GLN A 853 14.70 -3.47 -20.63
CA GLN A 853 13.55 -4.14 -21.24
C GLN A 853 12.93 -3.30 -22.36
N GLY A 854 12.66 -3.91 -23.52
CA GLY A 854 12.05 -3.22 -24.65
C GLY A 854 10.53 -3.01 -24.50
N ALA A 855 9.78 -3.97 -23.97
CA ALA A 855 8.33 -3.85 -23.82
C ALA A 855 7.92 -2.96 -22.64
N GLU A 856 6.75 -2.31 -22.74
CA GLU A 856 6.06 -1.75 -21.57
C GLU A 856 5.79 -2.83 -20.51
N TRP A 857 5.71 -2.39 -19.24
CA TRP A 857 5.33 -3.28 -18.15
C TRP A 857 3.89 -3.81 -18.33
N SER A 858 3.64 -4.97 -17.75
CA SER A 858 2.42 -5.75 -17.93
C SER A 858 2.28 -6.67 -16.73
N GLU A 859 1.32 -6.39 -15.85
CA GLU A 859 1.15 -7.13 -14.59
C GLU A 859 0.94 -8.64 -14.82
N GLU A 860 0.19 -9.03 -15.86
CA GLU A 860 -0.01 -10.44 -16.24
C GLU A 860 1.28 -11.21 -16.60
N ARG A 861 2.34 -10.51 -17.02
CA ARG A 861 3.55 -11.10 -17.64
C ARG A 861 4.84 -10.87 -16.87
N GLY A 862 4.93 -9.74 -16.15
CA GLY A 862 6.14 -9.33 -15.47
C GLY A 862 7.25 -8.81 -16.40
N PRO A 863 8.46 -8.60 -15.85
CA PRO A 863 9.64 -8.25 -16.62
C PRO A 863 10.09 -9.36 -17.59
N ASP A 864 10.68 -8.98 -18.72
CA ASP A 864 11.18 -9.86 -19.79
C ASP A 864 12.52 -10.55 -19.40
N TRP A 865 12.53 -11.36 -18.33
CA TRP A 865 13.73 -12.03 -17.79
C TRP A 865 14.52 -12.87 -18.80
N TRP A 866 13.88 -13.35 -19.87
CA TRP A 866 14.51 -14.09 -20.95
C TRP A 866 15.55 -13.25 -21.74
N LEU A 867 15.49 -11.92 -21.65
CA LEU A 867 16.51 -11.01 -22.19
C LEU A 867 17.88 -11.17 -21.49
N LEU A 868 17.92 -11.75 -20.28
CA LEU A 868 19.15 -12.03 -19.54
C LEU A 868 19.66 -13.48 -19.71
N ASP A 869 18.92 -14.36 -20.40
CA ASP A 869 19.32 -15.75 -20.64
C ASP A 869 20.60 -15.79 -21.52
N PRO A 870 21.70 -16.45 -21.11
CA PRO A 870 22.91 -16.59 -21.93
C PRO A 870 22.70 -17.24 -23.31
N ALA A 871 21.57 -17.94 -23.55
CA ALA A 871 21.18 -18.46 -24.86
C ALA A 871 20.55 -17.41 -25.79
N TYR A 872 20.11 -16.25 -25.27
CA TYR A 872 19.58 -15.16 -26.09
C TYR A 872 20.72 -14.35 -26.71
N GLY A 873 20.70 -14.23 -28.04
CA GLY A 873 21.82 -13.68 -28.82
C GLY A 873 22.19 -12.22 -28.54
N ALA A 874 21.33 -11.45 -27.87
CA ALA A 874 21.61 -10.09 -27.42
C ALA A 874 21.68 -9.95 -25.89
N ALA A 875 21.77 -11.03 -25.11
CA ALA A 875 21.77 -10.94 -23.65
C ALA A 875 22.92 -10.10 -23.05
N ALA A 876 24.05 -9.99 -23.76
CA ALA A 876 25.14 -9.09 -23.40
C ALA A 876 24.73 -7.60 -23.44
N ASP A 877 23.80 -7.22 -24.33
CA ASP A 877 23.30 -5.85 -24.45
C ASP A 877 22.53 -5.41 -23.20
N HIS A 878 21.71 -6.31 -22.65
CA HIS A 878 20.89 -6.10 -21.46
C HIS A 878 21.72 -6.21 -20.18
N ARG A 879 22.62 -7.20 -20.12
CA ARG A 879 23.59 -7.36 -19.02
C ARG A 879 24.51 -6.14 -18.88
N GLY A 880 24.95 -5.53 -19.99
CA GLY A 880 25.75 -4.31 -19.95
C GLY A 880 25.06 -3.11 -19.29
N VAL A 881 23.72 -3.04 -19.30
CA VAL A 881 22.96 -2.01 -18.57
C VAL A 881 22.78 -2.41 -17.10
N LEU A 882 22.49 -3.69 -16.84
CA LEU A 882 22.38 -4.24 -15.48
C LEU A 882 23.68 -4.07 -14.68
N ASP A 883 24.81 -4.34 -15.32
CA ASP A 883 26.15 -4.19 -14.75
C ASP A 883 26.51 -2.71 -14.52
N LEU A 884 25.99 -1.79 -15.34
CA LEU A 884 26.11 -0.36 -15.05
C LEU A 884 25.27 0.04 -13.83
N VAL A 885 24.04 -0.45 -13.67
CA VAL A 885 23.21 -0.12 -12.50
C VAL A 885 23.87 -0.62 -11.21
N ARG A 886 24.49 -1.82 -11.22
CA ARG A 886 25.31 -2.30 -10.11
C ARG A 886 26.48 -1.36 -9.79
N ASP A 887 27.25 -0.98 -10.80
CA ASP A 887 28.43 -0.13 -10.61
C ASP A 887 28.03 1.30 -10.16
N LEU A 888 26.94 1.87 -10.69
CA LEU A 888 26.35 3.14 -10.24
C LEU A 888 25.94 3.08 -8.77
N ASN A 889 25.23 2.03 -8.34
CA ASN A 889 24.82 1.86 -6.95
C ASN A 889 26.00 1.61 -5.99
N SER A 890 27.08 0.96 -6.44
CA SER A 890 28.29 0.87 -5.62
C SER A 890 28.94 2.24 -5.46
N VAL A 891 29.29 2.91 -6.57
CA VAL A 891 29.99 4.20 -6.54
C VAL A 891 29.16 5.28 -5.83
N TYR A 892 27.83 5.23 -5.94
CA TYR A 892 26.90 6.07 -5.18
C TYR A 892 27.09 5.91 -3.66
N ARG A 893 26.94 4.68 -3.13
CA ARG A 893 27.14 4.42 -1.69
C ARG A 893 28.56 4.76 -1.23
N ASP A 894 29.56 4.46 -2.05
CA ASP A 894 30.98 4.69 -1.77
C ASP A 894 31.44 6.17 -1.91
N THR A 895 30.57 7.08 -2.37
CA THR A 895 30.92 8.50 -2.63
C THR A 895 29.92 9.47 -2.00
N PRO A 896 30.15 9.94 -0.75
CA PRO A 896 29.23 10.79 0.00
C PRO A 896 28.73 12.05 -0.73
N ALA A 897 29.53 12.63 -1.63
CA ALA A 897 29.15 13.80 -2.43
C ALA A 897 27.86 13.59 -3.25
N LEU A 898 27.55 12.34 -3.60
CA LEU A 898 26.34 11.98 -4.36
C LEU A 898 25.06 11.96 -3.53
N TRP A 899 25.13 11.96 -2.18
CA TRP A 899 23.95 11.81 -1.32
C TRP A 899 23.93 12.62 -0.02
N SER A 900 25.07 12.99 0.57
CA SER A 900 25.11 13.60 1.91
C SER A 900 24.70 15.08 1.94
N ARG A 901 24.44 15.69 0.76
CA ARG A 901 24.08 17.11 0.62
C ARG A 901 23.02 17.38 -0.46
N ASP A 902 22.18 16.40 -0.80
CA ASP A 902 21.15 16.57 -1.83
C ASP A 902 20.22 17.76 -1.58
N VAL A 903 19.94 18.06 -0.31
CA VAL A 903 19.05 19.15 0.13
C VAL A 903 19.77 20.49 0.36
N HIS A 904 21.08 20.56 0.14
CA HIS A 904 21.89 21.75 0.43
C HIS A 904 22.42 22.41 -0.86
N PRO A 905 22.18 23.72 -1.08
CA PRO A 905 22.65 24.44 -2.27
C PRO A 905 24.16 24.46 -2.53
N ASP A 906 24.97 24.07 -1.55
CA ASP A 906 26.43 23.95 -1.67
C ASP A 906 26.90 22.49 -1.95
N GLY A 907 26.00 21.51 -1.91
CA GLY A 907 26.24 20.13 -2.33
C GLY A 907 26.36 19.93 -3.85
N PHE A 908 26.16 20.99 -4.63
CA PHE A 908 26.17 20.99 -6.09
C PHE A 908 26.67 22.34 -6.64
N GLN A 909 27.40 22.33 -7.75
CA GLN A 909 27.78 23.55 -8.46
C GLN A 909 27.92 23.31 -9.97
N TRP A 910 27.14 24.04 -10.78
CA TRP A 910 27.33 24.04 -12.24
C TRP A 910 28.77 24.46 -12.62
N ILE A 911 29.27 23.84 -13.69
CA ILE A 911 30.45 24.30 -14.47
C ILE A 911 29.97 24.72 -15.86
N VAL A 912 29.07 23.94 -16.44
CA VAL A 912 28.44 24.15 -17.75
C VAL A 912 26.97 23.71 -17.65
N GLY A 913 26.05 24.64 -17.88
CA GLY A 913 24.61 24.39 -18.00
C GLY A 913 23.99 25.09 -19.22
N ASP A 914 24.84 25.61 -20.10
CA ASP A 914 24.51 26.50 -21.21
C ASP A 914 25.16 26.07 -22.54
N ALA A 915 25.91 24.95 -22.57
CA ALA A 915 26.51 24.38 -23.79
C ALA A 915 25.48 23.59 -24.62
N ALA A 916 24.37 24.26 -24.94
CA ALA A 916 23.25 23.72 -25.67
C ALA A 916 23.64 23.20 -27.06
N ASP A 917 24.43 23.97 -27.84
CA ASP A 917 24.95 23.54 -29.15
C ASP A 917 25.84 22.29 -29.09
N ASP A 918 26.35 21.93 -27.89
CA ASP A 918 27.14 20.73 -27.69
C ASP A 918 26.36 19.53 -27.10
N ASN A 919 25.18 19.77 -26.53
CA ASN A 919 24.47 18.87 -25.59
C ASN A 919 25.35 18.44 -24.39
N VAL A 920 26.15 19.35 -23.84
CA VAL A 920 27.04 19.08 -22.69
C VAL A 920 26.51 19.72 -21.42
N PHE A 921 26.41 18.93 -20.36
CA PHE A 921 26.21 19.38 -18.99
C PHE A 921 27.44 18.99 -18.16
N ALA A 922 27.93 19.89 -17.32
CA ALA A 922 29.03 19.59 -16.41
C ALA A 922 28.83 20.29 -15.07
N PHE A 923 29.00 19.56 -13.98
CA PHE A 923 28.81 20.07 -12.62
C PHE A 923 29.70 19.34 -11.62
N LEU A 924 29.87 19.97 -10.45
CA LEU A 924 30.45 19.33 -9.28
C LEU A 924 29.33 18.92 -8.32
N ARG A 925 29.50 17.78 -7.67
CA ARG A 925 28.83 17.38 -6.42
C ARG A 925 29.85 17.50 -5.28
N TYR A 926 29.39 17.82 -4.07
CA TYR A 926 30.24 18.02 -2.90
C TYR A 926 29.73 17.25 -1.68
N ASP A 927 30.64 16.65 -0.90
CA ASP A 927 30.33 16.04 0.39
C ASP A 927 30.40 17.06 1.56
N ALA A 928 30.20 16.58 2.79
CA ALA A 928 30.24 17.40 4.00
C ALA A 928 31.58 18.12 4.22
N ASP A 929 32.69 17.46 3.89
CA ASP A 929 34.06 17.96 4.07
C ASP A 929 34.53 18.86 2.91
N GLY A 930 33.82 18.84 1.78
CA GLY A 930 34.10 19.62 0.57
C GLY A 930 34.80 18.85 -0.55
N SER A 931 34.90 17.52 -0.48
CA SER A 931 35.49 16.72 -1.56
C SER A 931 34.61 16.78 -2.81
N PRO A 932 35.16 17.15 -3.98
CA PRO A 932 34.37 17.22 -5.22
C PRO A 932 34.27 15.87 -5.93
N LEU A 933 33.09 15.60 -6.51
CA LEU A 933 32.93 14.70 -7.65
C LEU A 933 32.53 15.53 -8.88
N LEU A 934 33.32 15.43 -9.95
CA LEU A 934 33.03 16.04 -11.24
C LEU A 934 32.19 15.10 -12.10
N VAL A 935 31.07 15.61 -12.59
CA VAL A 935 30.16 14.93 -13.52
C VAL A 935 30.20 15.66 -14.85
N VAL A 936 30.31 14.93 -15.96
CA VAL A 936 30.18 15.46 -17.33
C VAL A 936 29.26 14.54 -18.13
N SER A 937 28.10 15.04 -18.52
CA SER A 937 27.14 14.36 -19.40
C SER A 937 27.15 14.96 -20.79
N HIS A 938 27.23 14.12 -21.81
CA HIS A 938 27.34 14.50 -23.21
C HIS A 938 26.29 13.74 -24.04
N PHE A 939 25.17 14.39 -24.30
CA PHE A 939 23.98 13.81 -24.93
C PHE A 939 23.95 14.00 -26.45
N ALA A 940 25.11 13.96 -27.11
CA ALA A 940 25.25 13.93 -28.58
C ALA A 940 25.96 12.66 -29.07
N PRO A 941 25.62 12.12 -30.26
CA PRO A 941 26.13 10.83 -30.78
C PRO A 941 27.47 10.95 -31.51
N VAL A 942 28.29 11.93 -31.15
CA VAL A 942 29.62 12.17 -31.73
C VAL A 942 30.68 12.12 -30.63
N VAL A 943 31.90 11.70 -30.95
CA VAL A 943 33.04 11.86 -30.04
C VAL A 943 33.50 13.32 -30.09
N ARG A 944 33.77 13.96 -28.95
CA ARG A 944 34.41 15.29 -28.90
C ARG A 944 35.81 15.20 -28.30
N PRO A 945 36.88 15.22 -29.10
CA PRO A 945 38.24 15.29 -28.57
C PRO A 945 38.54 16.65 -27.93
N ASP A 946 39.49 16.65 -26.99
CA ASP A 946 40.13 17.82 -26.38
C ASP A 946 39.20 18.88 -25.76
N TYR A 947 37.97 18.48 -25.41
CA TYR A 947 36.96 19.35 -24.81
C TYR A 947 37.42 19.87 -23.45
N ARG A 948 37.46 21.20 -23.28
CA ARG A 948 37.98 21.82 -22.05
C ARG A 948 36.86 22.02 -21.01
N ILE A 949 37.05 21.48 -19.81
CA ILE A 949 36.17 21.66 -18.66
C ILE A 949 36.94 22.37 -17.54
N GLY A 950 36.43 23.49 -17.05
CA GLY A 950 37.02 24.17 -15.88
C GLY A 950 36.86 23.34 -14.61
N VAL A 951 37.90 23.27 -13.77
CA VAL A 951 37.91 22.51 -12.51
C VAL A 951 38.57 23.33 -11.38
N PRO A 952 38.33 22.97 -10.10
CA PRO A 952 39.14 23.44 -8.97
C PRO A 952 40.64 23.18 -9.19
N ASP A 953 41.49 24.08 -8.70
CA ASP A 953 42.96 24.06 -8.80
C ASP A 953 43.66 23.41 -7.60
N ASP A 954 42.91 23.07 -6.55
CA ASP A 954 43.35 22.32 -5.38
C ASP A 954 43.39 20.79 -5.59
N VAL A 955 42.67 20.26 -6.59
CA VAL A 955 42.67 18.83 -6.95
C VAL A 955 43.83 18.53 -7.94
N PRO A 956 44.89 17.80 -7.53
CA PRO A 956 46.10 17.64 -8.34
C PRO A 956 45.96 16.66 -9.52
N ALA A 957 45.00 15.73 -9.45
CA ALA A 957 44.66 14.80 -10.50
C ALA A 957 43.24 14.24 -10.28
N TRP A 958 42.56 13.92 -11.38
CA TRP A 958 41.20 13.40 -11.44
C TRP A 958 41.20 12.01 -12.06
N ARG A 959 40.49 11.06 -11.45
CA ARG A 959 40.38 9.67 -11.90
C ARG A 959 38.96 9.35 -12.34
N GLU A 960 38.84 8.73 -13.51
CA GLU A 960 37.58 8.18 -14.04
C GLU A 960 37.10 7.03 -13.12
N VAL A 961 35.87 7.13 -12.61
CA VAL A 961 35.24 6.10 -11.76
C VAL A 961 33.99 5.49 -12.38
N VAL A 962 33.25 6.26 -13.18
CA VAL A 962 32.18 5.77 -14.06
C VAL A 962 32.37 6.42 -15.43
N ASN A 963 32.28 5.63 -16.49
CA ASN A 963 32.16 6.11 -17.85
C ASN A 963 31.18 5.17 -18.57
N THR A 964 30.01 5.69 -18.95
CA THR A 964 28.92 4.87 -19.51
C THR A 964 29.16 4.39 -20.94
N ASP A 965 30.29 4.75 -21.56
CA ASP A 965 30.70 4.25 -22.88
C ASP A 965 31.73 3.11 -22.82
N ALA A 966 32.18 2.69 -21.63
CA ALA A 966 33.06 1.54 -21.50
C ALA A 966 32.46 0.27 -22.15
N ALA A 967 33.27 -0.51 -22.85
CA ALA A 967 32.84 -1.69 -23.60
C ALA A 967 32.09 -2.72 -22.74
N ARG A 968 32.40 -2.81 -21.43
CA ARG A 968 31.71 -3.70 -20.49
C ARG A 968 30.21 -3.42 -20.37
N TYR A 969 29.79 -2.19 -20.62
CA TYR A 969 28.37 -1.79 -20.62
C TYR A 969 27.74 -1.80 -22.03
N GLY A 970 28.50 -2.22 -23.06
CA GLY A 970 28.10 -2.14 -24.46
C GLY A 970 28.17 -0.73 -25.05
N GLY A 971 29.16 0.08 -24.67
CA GLY A 971 29.51 1.34 -25.34
C GLY A 971 30.56 1.17 -26.44
N SER A 972 31.13 2.28 -26.91
CA SER A 972 32.16 2.34 -27.96
C SER A 972 33.61 2.34 -27.45
N ASP A 973 33.80 2.25 -26.14
CA ASP A 973 35.07 2.20 -25.41
C ASP A 973 35.94 3.47 -25.53
N VAL A 974 35.31 4.64 -25.68
CA VAL A 974 35.99 5.94 -25.55
C VAL A 974 36.19 6.25 -24.06
N VAL A 975 37.20 5.61 -23.47
CA VAL A 975 37.53 5.68 -22.03
C VAL A 975 38.87 6.37 -21.77
N ARG A 976 39.10 6.86 -20.55
CA ARG A 976 40.42 7.36 -20.12
C ARG A 976 40.78 6.86 -18.71
N PRO A 977 41.48 5.71 -18.59
CA PRO A 977 41.79 5.11 -17.29
C PRO A 977 42.92 5.81 -16.53
N ASP A 978 43.80 6.55 -17.21
CA ASP A 978 44.92 7.27 -16.60
C ASP A 978 44.44 8.56 -15.90
N PRO A 979 44.93 8.87 -14.68
CA PRO A 979 44.57 10.10 -13.98
C PRO A 979 44.87 11.39 -14.75
N LEU A 980 43.82 12.18 -14.96
CA LEU A 980 43.80 13.46 -15.65
C LEU A 980 44.31 14.59 -14.73
N LYS A 981 45.43 15.21 -15.09
CA LYS A 981 45.97 16.39 -14.38
C LYS A 981 45.36 17.67 -14.95
N PRO A 982 44.92 18.62 -14.11
CA PRO A 982 44.51 19.95 -14.58
C PRO A 982 45.68 20.76 -15.13
N ASP A 983 45.44 21.46 -16.24
CA ASP A 983 46.28 22.57 -16.67
C ASP A 983 45.96 23.82 -15.83
N PRO A 984 46.95 24.67 -15.51
CA PRO A 984 46.74 26.01 -14.93
C PRO A 984 46.23 27.01 -15.99
N GLN A 985 45.23 26.60 -16.77
CA GLN A 985 44.59 27.36 -17.83
C GLN A 985 43.13 27.64 -17.40
N PRO A 986 42.79 28.88 -17.03
CA PRO A 986 41.44 29.23 -16.60
C PRO A 986 40.39 28.94 -17.67
N TRP A 987 39.25 28.41 -17.25
CA TRP A 987 38.11 28.05 -18.11
C TRP A 987 36.81 27.92 -17.31
N HIS A 988 35.65 28.18 -17.92
CA HIS A 988 34.32 28.15 -17.26
C HIS A 988 34.28 28.82 -15.87
N GLY A 989 34.94 29.99 -15.73
CA GLY A 989 35.01 30.75 -14.48
C GLY A 989 35.94 30.18 -13.40
N ARG A 990 36.64 29.06 -13.66
CA ARG A 990 37.54 28.38 -12.71
C ARG A 990 39.02 28.57 -13.09
N PRO A 991 39.95 28.50 -12.11
CA PRO A 991 41.39 28.76 -12.32
C PRO A 991 42.13 27.68 -13.13
N ALA A 992 41.72 26.41 -13.03
CA ALA A 992 42.31 25.30 -13.75
C ALA A 992 41.31 24.63 -14.72
N SER A 993 41.78 23.76 -15.60
CA SER A 993 40.91 23.00 -16.50
C SER A 993 41.47 21.64 -16.92
N LEU A 994 40.56 20.70 -17.21
CA LEU A 994 40.85 19.40 -17.81
C LEU A 994 40.63 19.43 -19.33
N HIS A 995 41.44 18.67 -20.06
CA HIS A 995 41.14 18.23 -21.43
C HIS A 995 40.50 16.83 -21.40
N LEU A 996 39.24 16.74 -21.82
CA LEU A 996 38.48 15.48 -21.90
C LEU A 996 38.26 15.06 -23.35
N THR A 997 38.28 13.75 -23.59
CA THR A 997 37.67 13.17 -24.79
C THR A 997 36.25 12.78 -24.40
N LEU A 998 35.24 13.56 -24.77
CA LEU A 998 33.86 13.23 -24.39
C LEU A 998 33.37 12.04 -25.23
N PRO A 999 32.91 10.94 -24.60
CA PRO A 999 32.35 9.80 -25.32
C PRO A 999 30.99 10.17 -25.96
N PRO A 1000 30.51 9.42 -26.96
CA PRO A 1000 29.24 9.66 -27.61
C PRO A 1000 28.07 9.12 -26.77
N LEU A 1001 27.04 9.94 -26.52
CA LEU A 1001 25.87 9.59 -25.69
C LEU A 1001 26.28 8.97 -24.33
N ALA A 1002 27.02 9.72 -23.52
CA ALA A 1002 27.63 9.20 -22.30
C ALA A 1002 27.65 10.19 -21.14
N THR A 1003 27.70 9.65 -19.93
CA THR A 1003 28.03 10.39 -18.70
C THR A 1003 29.32 9.81 -18.10
N VAL A 1004 30.20 10.70 -17.66
CA VAL A 1004 31.50 10.38 -17.05
C VAL A 1004 31.57 11.03 -15.67
N TRP A 1005 31.99 10.25 -14.67
CA TRP A 1005 32.24 10.70 -13.31
C TRP A 1005 33.74 10.64 -13.00
N LEU A 1006 34.26 11.72 -12.43
CA LEU A 1006 35.66 11.97 -12.15
C LEU A 1006 35.82 12.42 -10.69
N ARG A 1007 36.65 11.75 -9.90
CA ARG A 1007 36.97 12.15 -8.50
C ARG A 1007 38.47 12.44 -8.32
N PRO A 1008 38.91 13.12 -7.25
CA PRO A 1008 40.32 13.17 -6.86
C PRO A 1008 40.98 11.78 -6.87
N ALA A 1009 42.16 11.67 -7.49
CA ALA A 1009 42.76 10.41 -7.93
C ALA A 1009 43.45 9.56 -6.84
#